data_AF-A0A6P8ICS8-F1
#
_entry.id   AF-A0A6P8ICS8-F1
#
_cell.length_a   1.000
_cell.length_b   1.000
_cell.length_c   1.000
_cell.angle_alpha   90.00
_cell.angle_beta   90.00
_cell.angle_gamma   90.00
#
_symmetry.space_group_name_H-M   'P 1'
#
loop_
_entity.id
_entity.type
_entity.pdbx_description
1 polymer ?
#
loop_
_entity_poly.entity_id
_entity_poly.type
_entity_poly.pdbx_seq_one_letter_code
_entity_poly.pdbx_strand_id
1 'polypeptide(L)'
;METTEYTDEDLNYFRLCYVFTHNVPEGMRTVFKQQWNARYKPTYGEWLDVPKNATDFCNMESPRNQRRNASLLTIMANGNTKEWDCTCLFYALLFSDCLGSYLNVTTVWTNVNELRKIRNKAFAHTPVGKLTDVDFEDTMLKVLAAFKALGLDTTKVNEVKTQKGFPTEELSSIQQQLNNERKLYVKFHSFCVLPPKPSHHTTDRADEVTTINHEMEKLRSTKKSETTVIYLSGNPGCGKSEIARQIGNSYFNEIPEDTTHLKFVFTFNASNIDTLLGSYVDFAARLGCDEDSVTRIATSNDLRPEEKIKNIKSVINPKVQIYSSWLIIVDNVNDLKSVSNYLPQAGEKTSGDGQILVTTQDSQSIPLDSYTYHYSSLKVGMQKEDTIALLSQISGTTGDRDTLLNIASALDFQPLALACAAIYVQRIFNSTDQPKTKWENYLLKLQEGKREATEDSYKQTSSTYELSMTAAVRLALERVVIEDKIMMHAFQFLSVIANEPIPLKYVVQYVMSCMPDKDQDAVAAHISLSSLVILSEDVEISQVIRVHQVVYHGLQKLLDDDKTDISKLMSVFSDLVSFKNVYDVTKAEIIATRSFTTHFVVLSRKLNLRLLDHSTLPAKSLNAADCLFKAGSICLVQGSYGASEIFLEICLSIQQRSYHSGPEMAQDQNFNSDIAVMSKSHKDKESHFEGKLSSGDVSIALATTLKRLSDLYIDLENYKKAQIHLEEALVIEEKLHRGDHPELAITLKNLGVCLMHLGQHEKAEAYLQRALAMQEKCQGENNTLLADILIILVISLQSHGEFEKAKTYCERALEIEQQLRDSEYVRVADTINDLGVCLSNFKDEKKATTFYKEALRLTESVYHKNHPYKAITLRNIGVSLRKLRENETSKRYFEKALTIYETGNDQNNTQLMLNSLGSCLIELKEYDKAKAYLERALSIREKGDNENDSQLATTLNNLGFCHYGLKQYDKAKVYLVDTVDNLGFCHYQLKEYDKARAYYERALSIREKRDNENDPQLPSTLNNLGFCHYGLKQYDKAKVYLEKALSIREKGDHENDPQLATTLEILGFCHYQLKEYDKAKAYLERALSIREKGDNENDSQLATTLNDLGFCHYQLKEYDKAKAYNERALSIREKGDNKNDLQLASTLNNLGFCLNELKQHEKAKLCLERALTIREKGNNKNDSQLASTLENLGFCLNKLEKYKAKVYLDRALFIYEKGDDEL
;
A
#
# COMPACT_ATOMS: atom_id res chain seq x y z
N MET A 1 -18.21 -14.67 45.57
CA MET A 1 -16.74 -14.79 45.64
C MET A 1 -16.40 -15.13 47.07
N GLU A 2 -16.09 -16.40 47.32
CA GLU A 2 -15.67 -16.87 48.66
C GLU A 2 -14.26 -16.31 48.95
N THR A 3 -14.11 -15.64 50.08
CA THR A 3 -12.83 -15.14 50.60
C THR A 3 -11.98 -16.33 51.03
N THR A 4 -11.03 -16.75 50.20
CA THR A 4 -9.96 -17.65 50.63
C THR A 4 -9.10 -16.91 51.65
N GLU A 5 -9.17 -17.30 52.92
CA GLU A 5 -8.27 -16.79 53.97
C GLU A 5 -6.83 -17.22 53.64
N TYR A 6 -5.95 -16.25 53.37
CA TYR A 6 -4.51 -16.49 53.17
C TYR A 6 -3.86 -16.95 54.47
N THR A 7 -2.94 -17.91 54.40
CA THR A 7 -2.20 -18.33 55.60
C THR A 7 -1.15 -17.28 55.99
N ASP A 8 -0.68 -17.31 57.23
CA ASP A 8 0.39 -16.41 57.69
C ASP A 8 1.67 -16.54 56.84
N GLU A 9 1.96 -17.74 56.33
CA GLU A 9 3.07 -18.00 55.42
C GLU A 9 2.88 -17.36 54.03
N ASP A 10 1.64 -17.33 53.53
CA ASP A 10 1.29 -16.65 52.28
C ASP A 10 1.46 -15.12 52.46
N LEU A 11 0.97 -14.58 53.58
CA LEU A 11 1.08 -13.17 53.91
C LEU A 11 2.54 -12.72 54.07
N ASN A 12 3.40 -13.53 54.70
CA ASN A 12 4.83 -13.24 54.82
C ASN A 12 5.53 -13.21 53.45
N TYR A 13 5.18 -14.14 52.55
CA TYR A 13 5.70 -14.14 51.19
C TYR A 13 5.28 -12.88 50.42
N PHE A 14 4.02 -12.46 50.52
CA PHE A 14 3.53 -11.24 49.87
C PHE A 14 4.15 -9.96 50.43
N ARG A 15 4.32 -9.85 51.76
CA ARG A 15 5.04 -8.73 52.39
C ARG A 15 6.48 -8.63 51.86
N LEU A 16 7.17 -9.76 51.74
CA LEU A 16 8.53 -9.78 51.19
C LEU A 16 8.55 -9.35 49.72
N CYS A 17 7.60 -9.84 48.91
CA CYS A 17 7.48 -9.44 47.50
C CYS A 17 7.19 -7.94 47.36
N TYR A 18 6.36 -7.37 48.22
CA TYR A 18 6.07 -5.94 48.25
C TYR A 18 7.32 -5.11 48.52
N VAL A 19 8.12 -5.51 49.51
CA VAL A 19 9.39 -4.86 49.83
C VAL A 19 10.31 -4.84 48.60
N PHE A 20 10.40 -5.93 47.84
CA PHE A 20 11.26 -6.03 46.66
C PHE A 20 10.70 -5.40 45.38
N THR A 21 9.39 -5.13 45.31
CA THR A 21 8.73 -4.49 44.15
C THR A 21 8.56 -2.98 44.34
N HIS A 22 8.49 -2.50 45.59
CA HIS A 22 8.22 -1.09 45.90
C HIS A 22 9.36 -0.42 46.67
N ASN A 23 9.71 -0.92 47.87
CA ASN A 23 10.65 -0.24 48.76
C ASN A 23 12.12 -0.36 48.30
N VAL A 24 12.55 -1.55 47.87
CA VAL A 24 13.90 -1.78 47.34
C VAL A 24 14.17 -0.95 46.09
N PRO A 25 13.33 -0.92 45.05
CA PRO A 25 13.60 -0.08 43.89
C PRO A 25 13.59 1.42 44.23
N GLU A 26 12.72 1.91 45.11
CA GLU A 26 12.76 3.30 45.61
C GLU A 26 14.11 3.63 46.28
N GLY A 27 14.59 2.72 47.14
CA GLY A 27 15.90 2.83 47.76
C GLY A 27 17.05 2.80 46.74
N MET A 28 17.03 1.86 45.80
CA MET A 28 18.07 1.72 44.78
C MET A 28 18.12 2.91 43.83
N ARG A 29 16.98 3.54 43.49
CA ARG A 29 16.95 4.80 42.72
C ARG A 29 17.67 5.92 43.45
N THR A 30 17.45 6.02 44.76
CA THR A 30 18.13 7.00 45.61
C THR A 30 19.64 6.76 45.63
N VAL A 31 20.07 5.51 45.82
CA VAL A 31 21.50 5.13 45.77
C VAL A 31 22.10 5.43 44.40
N PHE A 32 21.43 5.05 43.31
CA PHE A 32 21.89 5.31 41.95
C PHE A 32 22.12 6.79 41.68
N LYS A 33 21.15 7.66 42.02
CA LYS A 33 21.31 9.11 41.85
C LYS A 33 22.45 9.68 42.69
N GLN A 34 22.61 9.21 43.93
CA GLN A 34 23.72 9.61 44.79
C GLN A 34 25.08 9.21 44.18
N GLN A 35 25.23 7.97 43.69
CA GLN A 35 26.48 7.49 43.10
C GLN A 35 26.79 8.16 41.76
N TRP A 36 25.77 8.38 40.92
CA TRP A 36 25.91 9.15 39.70
C TRP A 36 26.38 10.57 40.01
N ASN A 37 25.67 11.28 40.90
CA ASN A 37 26.00 12.65 41.24
C ASN A 37 27.37 12.77 41.91
N ALA A 38 27.76 11.82 42.77
CA ALA A 38 29.09 11.81 43.39
C ALA A 38 30.22 11.73 42.35
N ARG A 39 29.99 11.03 41.23
CA ARG A 39 31.02 10.77 40.22
C ARG A 39 30.97 11.71 39.02
N TYR A 40 29.78 12.03 38.54
CA TYR A 40 29.57 12.66 37.23
C TYR A 40 28.92 14.04 37.30
N LYS A 41 28.54 14.55 38.49
CA LYS A 41 28.03 15.91 38.63
C LYS A 41 28.93 16.99 38.01
N PRO A 42 30.27 16.93 38.12
CA PRO A 42 31.14 17.94 37.50
C PRO A 42 31.23 17.86 35.98
N THR A 43 30.98 16.68 35.37
CA THR A 43 31.24 16.42 33.94
C THR A 43 29.97 16.30 33.10
N TYR A 44 28.93 15.65 33.63
CA TYR A 44 27.65 15.41 32.94
C TYR A 44 26.45 16.03 33.67
N GLY A 45 26.67 16.68 34.81
CA GLY A 45 25.62 17.28 35.63
C GLY A 45 24.92 16.27 36.54
N GLU A 46 23.97 16.78 37.33
CA GLU A 46 23.16 15.92 38.20
C GLU A 46 22.19 15.04 37.41
N TRP A 47 21.84 13.89 37.96
CA TRP A 47 20.79 13.05 37.42
C TRP A 47 19.41 13.64 37.72
N LEU A 48 18.74 14.16 36.69
CA LEU A 48 17.45 14.87 36.78
C LEU A 48 16.28 14.11 36.15
N ASP A 49 16.45 12.82 35.85
CA ASP A 49 15.44 11.97 35.18
C ASP A 49 15.00 12.49 33.81
N VAL A 50 15.92 13.06 33.02
CA VAL A 50 15.66 13.54 31.65
C VAL A 50 16.35 12.65 30.60
N PRO A 51 15.82 12.57 29.36
CA PRO A 51 16.40 11.73 28.29
C PRO A 51 17.87 11.97 28.00
N LYS A 52 18.35 13.19 28.26
CA LYS A 52 19.77 13.54 28.15
C LYS A 52 20.64 12.71 29.10
N ASN A 53 20.25 12.57 30.37
CA ASN A 53 21.01 11.77 31.34
C ASN A 53 21.08 10.28 30.93
N ALA A 54 20.01 9.74 30.34
CA ALA A 54 20.02 8.39 29.78
C ALA A 54 20.94 8.24 28.58
N THR A 55 20.91 9.20 27.66
CA THR A 55 21.82 9.19 26.50
C THR A 55 23.28 9.20 26.96
N ASP A 56 23.59 10.03 27.95
CA ASP A 56 24.93 10.09 28.55
C ASP A 56 25.31 8.76 29.23
N PHE A 57 24.39 8.14 29.99
CA PHE A 57 24.59 6.82 30.60
C PHE A 57 24.83 5.71 29.57
N CYS A 58 23.97 5.62 28.54
CA CYS A 58 24.05 4.60 27.49
C CYS A 58 25.34 4.72 26.66
N ASN A 59 25.78 5.96 26.37
CA ASN A 59 27.02 6.21 25.63
C ASN A 59 28.27 5.78 26.40
N MET A 60 28.20 5.65 27.72
CA MET A 60 29.31 5.16 28.55
C MET A 60 29.37 3.63 28.64
N GLU A 61 28.36 2.91 28.15
CA GLU A 61 28.39 1.46 28.07
C GLU A 61 29.22 0.99 26.86
N SER A 62 30.06 -0.03 27.05
CA SER A 62 30.85 -0.60 25.96
C SER A 62 29.93 -1.20 24.87
N PRO A 63 30.37 -1.26 23.60
CA PRO A 63 29.57 -1.87 22.53
C PRO A 63 29.15 -3.32 22.81
N ARG A 64 29.93 -4.03 23.65
CA ARG A 64 29.60 -5.39 24.11
C ARG A 64 28.44 -5.38 25.11
N ASN A 65 28.45 -4.49 26.09
CA ASN A 65 27.36 -4.35 27.06
C ASN A 65 26.09 -3.77 26.41
N GLN A 66 26.24 -2.82 25.49
CA GLN A 66 25.13 -2.27 24.71
C GLN A 66 24.38 -3.35 23.93
N ARG A 67 25.10 -4.29 23.28
CA ARG A 67 24.49 -5.42 22.57
C ARG A 67 23.88 -6.44 23.50
N ARG A 68 24.56 -6.77 24.60
CA ARG A 68 24.13 -7.82 25.54
C ARG A 68 22.88 -7.42 26.33
N ASN A 69 22.77 -6.14 26.69
CA ASN A 69 21.71 -5.61 27.55
C ASN A 69 20.85 -4.58 26.81
N ALA A 70 20.74 -4.68 25.48
CA ALA A 70 20.01 -3.74 24.63
C ALA A 70 18.56 -3.53 25.09
N SER A 71 17.90 -4.57 25.58
CA SER A 71 16.55 -4.51 26.13
C SER A 71 16.46 -3.63 27.37
N LEU A 72 17.35 -3.83 28.35
CA LEU A 72 17.42 -3.01 29.57
C LEU A 72 17.75 -1.56 29.23
N LEU A 73 18.70 -1.33 28.32
CA LEU A 73 19.07 0.02 27.90
C LEU A 73 17.96 0.74 27.13
N THR A 74 17.06 0.01 26.47
CA THR A 74 15.87 0.59 25.81
C THR A 74 14.88 1.09 26.86
N ILE A 75 14.66 0.34 27.94
CA ILE A 75 13.84 0.80 29.08
C ILE A 75 14.49 2.02 29.75
N MET A 76 15.81 2.01 29.85
CA MET A 76 16.56 3.10 30.47
C MET A 76 16.69 4.34 29.58
N ALA A 77 16.35 4.27 28.28
CA ALA A 77 16.58 5.33 27.29
C ALA A 77 15.82 6.64 27.58
N ASN A 78 14.69 6.56 28.28
CA ASN A 78 13.90 7.72 28.66
C ASN A 78 14.54 8.54 29.80
N GLY A 79 15.52 7.98 30.52
CA GLY A 79 16.19 8.62 31.65
C GLY A 79 15.38 8.69 32.94
N ASN A 80 14.09 8.38 32.88
CA ASN A 80 13.21 8.38 34.02
C ASN A 80 13.43 7.15 34.90
N THR A 81 14.16 7.31 36.02
CA THR A 81 14.46 6.20 36.93
C THR A 81 13.22 5.59 37.59
N LYS A 82 12.06 6.27 37.58
CA LYS A 82 10.79 5.70 38.06
C LYS A 82 10.26 4.57 37.18
N GLU A 83 10.60 4.58 35.89
CA GLU A 83 10.25 3.52 34.93
C GLU A 83 11.19 2.32 35.04
N TRP A 84 12.30 2.45 35.80
CA TRP A 84 13.28 1.38 35.96
C TRP A 84 12.82 0.41 37.04
N ASP A 85 12.72 -0.85 36.66
CA ASP A 85 12.48 -1.95 37.58
C ASP A 85 13.75 -2.31 38.39
N CYS A 86 13.62 -3.24 39.34
CA CYS A 86 14.76 -3.70 40.14
C CYS A 86 15.90 -4.28 39.28
N THR A 87 15.59 -4.89 38.14
CA THR A 87 16.60 -5.49 37.26
C THR A 87 17.44 -4.42 36.55
N CYS A 88 16.81 -3.36 36.06
CA CYS A 88 17.48 -2.18 35.51
C CYS A 88 18.35 -1.48 36.57
N LEU A 89 17.85 -1.35 37.79
CA LEU A 89 18.58 -0.71 38.90
C LEU A 89 19.79 -1.53 39.36
N PHE A 90 19.65 -2.86 39.48
CA PHE A 90 20.78 -3.74 39.77
C PHE A 90 21.80 -3.77 38.63
N TYR A 91 21.35 -3.74 37.37
CA TYR A 91 22.24 -3.58 36.24
C TYR A 91 23.05 -2.27 36.36
N ALA A 92 22.35 -1.15 36.54
CA ALA A 92 22.96 0.16 36.63
C ALA A 92 24.00 0.26 37.75
N LEU A 93 23.76 -0.35 38.91
CA LEU A 93 24.63 -0.25 40.09
C LEU A 93 25.71 -1.33 40.16
N LEU A 94 25.50 -2.53 39.59
CA LEU A 94 26.41 -3.67 39.79
C LEU A 94 27.16 -4.07 38.52
N PHE A 95 26.54 -3.92 37.35
CA PHE A 95 27.00 -4.54 36.10
C PHE A 95 27.25 -3.55 34.95
N SER A 96 26.82 -2.30 35.10
CA SER A 96 27.13 -1.24 34.14
C SER A 96 28.64 -0.99 34.07
N ASP A 97 29.12 -0.67 32.88
CA ASP A 97 30.51 -0.23 32.71
C ASP A 97 30.71 1.15 33.39
N CYS A 98 29.65 1.96 33.42
CA CYS A 98 29.63 3.31 33.96
C CYS A 98 29.83 3.38 35.49
N LEU A 99 29.00 2.67 36.27
CA LEU A 99 29.02 2.73 37.74
C LEU A 99 29.42 1.39 38.38
N GLY A 100 29.02 0.26 37.80
CA GLY A 100 29.23 -1.08 38.38
C GLY A 100 30.71 -1.39 38.59
N SER A 101 31.55 -1.07 37.62
CA SER A 101 33.02 -1.23 37.70
C SER A 101 33.65 -0.44 38.86
N TYR A 102 33.16 0.79 39.09
CA TYR A 102 33.63 1.67 40.16
C TYR A 102 33.17 1.21 41.54
N LEU A 103 31.92 0.77 41.65
CA LEU A 103 31.33 0.41 42.93
C LEU A 103 31.82 -0.96 43.42
N ASN A 104 32.36 -1.83 42.56
CA ASN A 104 32.73 -3.23 42.88
C ASN A 104 33.57 -3.44 44.16
N VAL A 105 34.35 -2.43 44.60
CA VAL A 105 35.20 -2.49 45.81
C VAL A 105 34.59 -1.71 47.00
N THR A 106 33.39 -1.17 46.86
CA THR A 106 32.74 -0.30 47.85
C THR A 106 31.71 -1.06 48.69
N THR A 107 31.46 -0.55 49.90
CA THR A 107 30.37 -1.03 50.78
C THR A 107 29.00 -0.94 50.10
N VAL A 108 28.83 -0.02 49.13
CA VAL A 108 27.59 0.14 48.36
C VAL A 108 27.34 -1.09 47.49
N TRP A 109 28.32 -1.54 46.70
CA TRP A 109 28.15 -2.70 45.84
C TRP A 109 27.87 -3.98 46.61
N THR A 110 28.57 -4.19 47.73
CA THR A 110 28.34 -5.38 48.57
C THR A 110 26.90 -5.45 49.05
N ASN A 111 26.35 -4.36 49.60
CA ASN A 111 24.99 -4.34 50.11
C ASN A 111 23.92 -4.37 49.00
N VAL A 112 24.16 -3.72 47.85
CA VAL A 112 23.27 -3.82 46.68
C VAL A 112 23.27 -5.23 46.09
N ASN A 113 24.43 -5.90 46.04
CA ASN A 113 24.53 -7.28 45.58
C ASN A 113 23.90 -8.27 46.57
N GLU A 114 23.97 -8.03 47.88
CA GLU A 114 23.24 -8.81 48.87
C GLU A 114 21.73 -8.67 48.70
N LEU A 115 21.19 -7.46 48.49
CA LEU A 115 19.78 -7.27 48.15
C LEU A 115 19.37 -8.02 46.88
N ARG A 116 20.22 -8.00 45.83
CA ARG A 116 19.98 -8.79 44.61
C ARG A 116 19.96 -10.30 44.88
N LYS A 117 20.88 -10.82 45.70
CA LYS A 117 20.92 -12.25 46.05
C LYS A 117 19.68 -12.65 46.85
N ILE A 118 19.25 -11.82 47.79
CA ILE A 118 18.04 -12.06 48.58
C ILE A 118 16.81 -12.10 47.66
N ARG A 119 16.67 -11.11 46.76
CA ARG A 119 15.61 -11.14 45.73
C ARG A 119 15.69 -12.44 44.93
N ASN A 120 16.83 -12.75 44.34
CA ASN A 120 16.94 -13.96 43.51
C ASN A 120 16.61 -15.24 44.28
N LYS A 121 17.00 -15.33 45.56
CA LYS A 121 16.65 -16.46 46.41
C LYS A 121 15.14 -16.52 46.69
N ALA A 122 14.51 -15.38 46.98
CA ALA A 122 13.08 -15.29 47.28
C ALA A 122 12.17 -15.53 46.06
N PHE A 123 12.62 -15.16 44.85
CA PHE A 123 11.83 -15.24 43.62
C PHE A 123 12.16 -16.48 42.76
N ALA A 124 13.41 -16.98 42.75
CA ALA A 124 13.83 -18.08 41.86
C ALA A 124 13.81 -19.48 42.51
N HIS A 125 13.76 -19.59 43.83
CA HIS A 125 13.86 -20.89 44.54
C HIS A 125 12.65 -21.25 45.41
N THR A 126 11.59 -20.44 45.42
CA THR A 126 10.36 -20.71 46.17
C THR A 126 9.20 -20.92 45.19
N PRO A 127 8.99 -22.16 44.70
CA PRO A 127 7.94 -22.46 43.71
C PRO A 127 6.53 -22.39 44.33
N VAL A 128 6.43 -22.54 45.65
CA VAL A 128 5.19 -22.43 46.44
C VAL A 128 5.26 -21.07 47.14
N GLY A 129 4.31 -20.16 46.89
CA GLY A 129 4.31 -18.78 47.42
C GLY A 129 4.11 -18.68 48.94
N LYS A 130 4.88 -19.44 49.71
CA LYS A 130 4.84 -19.57 51.18
C LYS A 130 6.21 -19.33 51.76
N LEU A 131 6.27 -18.55 52.85
CA LEU A 131 7.50 -18.24 53.56
C LEU A 131 7.28 -18.37 55.06
N THR A 132 8.10 -19.18 55.73
CA THR A 132 7.99 -19.39 57.19
C THR A 132 8.32 -18.10 57.95
N ASP A 133 7.75 -17.93 59.16
CA ASP A 133 8.03 -16.76 60.01
C ASP A 133 9.53 -16.57 60.28
N VAL A 134 10.25 -17.67 60.50
CA VAL A 134 11.70 -17.66 60.79
C VAL A 134 12.49 -17.17 59.57
N ASP A 135 12.18 -17.68 58.37
CA ASP A 135 12.84 -17.29 57.13
C ASP A 135 12.49 -15.84 56.74
N PHE A 136 11.25 -15.42 56.98
CA PHE A 136 10.81 -14.05 56.78
C PHE A 136 11.56 -13.08 57.70
N GLU A 137 11.63 -13.37 59.00
CA GLU A 137 12.34 -12.54 59.98
C GLU A 137 13.84 -12.44 59.68
N ASP A 138 14.51 -13.55 59.38
CA ASP A 138 15.93 -13.57 58.98
C ASP A 138 16.17 -12.76 57.70
N THR A 139 15.29 -12.90 56.71
CA THR A 139 15.39 -12.18 55.44
C THR A 139 15.18 -10.68 55.63
N MET A 140 14.17 -10.29 56.41
CA MET A 140 13.87 -8.89 56.70
C MET A 140 14.98 -8.22 57.51
N LEU A 141 15.62 -8.93 58.45
CA LEU A 141 16.80 -8.43 59.16
C LEU A 141 17.96 -8.14 58.20
N LYS A 142 18.20 -9.00 57.21
CA LYS A 142 19.24 -8.79 56.19
C LYS A 142 18.92 -7.59 55.28
N VAL A 143 17.66 -7.43 54.88
CA VAL A 143 17.21 -6.26 54.10
C VAL A 143 17.39 -4.97 54.90
N LEU A 144 16.97 -4.94 56.16
CA LEU A 144 17.12 -3.77 57.04
C LEU A 144 18.60 -3.44 57.30
N ALA A 145 19.46 -4.43 57.49
CA ALA A 145 20.90 -4.24 57.63
C ALA A 145 21.52 -3.62 56.36
N ALA A 146 21.13 -4.12 55.18
CA ALA A 146 21.58 -3.57 53.90
C ALA A 146 21.08 -2.13 53.69
N PHE A 147 19.83 -1.83 54.01
CA PHE A 147 19.27 -0.47 53.94
C PHE A 147 20.02 0.50 54.84
N LYS A 148 20.28 0.10 56.10
CA LYS A 148 21.04 0.91 57.05
C LYS A 148 22.47 1.16 56.58
N ALA A 149 23.13 0.13 56.03
CA ALA A 149 24.48 0.26 55.48
C ALA A 149 24.55 1.15 54.22
N LEU A 150 23.45 1.25 53.48
CA LEU A 150 23.31 2.14 52.32
C LEU A 150 22.81 3.55 52.67
N GLY A 151 22.53 3.84 53.95
CA GLY A 151 22.00 5.13 54.39
C GLY A 151 20.55 5.39 53.95
N LEU A 152 19.78 4.33 53.69
CA LEU A 152 18.39 4.40 53.26
C LEU A 152 17.42 4.39 54.45
N ASP A 153 16.26 5.02 54.26
CA ASP A 153 15.20 5.03 55.26
C ASP A 153 14.63 3.62 55.48
N THR A 154 14.52 3.21 56.74
CA THR A 154 14.03 1.88 57.14
C THR A 154 12.59 1.91 57.67
N THR A 155 11.98 3.08 57.82
CA THR A 155 10.60 3.23 58.35
C THR A 155 9.59 2.42 57.55
N LYS A 156 9.52 2.62 56.23
CA LYS A 156 8.58 1.90 55.35
C LYS A 156 8.79 0.38 55.34
N VAL A 157 10.04 -0.09 55.43
CA VAL A 157 10.36 -1.53 55.47
C VAL A 157 9.93 -2.13 56.82
N ASN A 158 10.06 -1.39 57.92
CA ASN A 158 9.58 -1.80 59.24
C ASN A 158 8.04 -1.75 59.36
N GLU A 159 7.39 -0.81 58.70
CA GLU A 159 5.93 -0.75 58.60
C GLU A 159 5.39 -1.99 57.89
N VAL A 160 5.92 -2.35 56.73
CA VAL A 160 5.53 -3.58 56.00
C VAL A 160 5.83 -4.84 56.80
N LYS A 161 6.93 -4.85 57.58
CA LYS A 161 7.27 -5.95 58.49
C LYS A 161 6.19 -6.19 59.57
N THR A 162 5.53 -5.14 60.04
CA THR A 162 4.58 -5.18 61.17
C THR A 162 3.11 -5.19 60.74
N GLN A 163 2.83 -5.12 59.44
CA GLN A 163 1.49 -5.25 58.89
C GLN A 163 0.89 -6.61 59.23
N LYS A 164 -0.40 -6.64 59.61
CA LYS A 164 -1.13 -7.88 59.96
C LYS A 164 -2.01 -8.44 58.83
N GLY A 165 -2.10 -7.75 57.69
CA GLY A 165 -2.87 -8.16 56.51
C GLY A 165 -2.39 -7.42 55.25
N PHE A 166 -2.82 -7.88 54.06
CA PHE A 166 -2.36 -7.35 52.77
C PHE A 166 -3.57 -6.99 51.86
N PRO A 167 -3.64 -5.79 51.25
CA PRO A 167 -4.76 -5.39 50.39
C PRO A 167 -4.87 -6.19 49.08
N THR A 168 -6.09 -6.44 48.61
CA THR A 168 -6.38 -7.33 47.46
C THR A 168 -5.93 -6.76 46.11
N GLU A 169 -6.03 -5.44 45.89
CA GLU A 169 -5.58 -4.80 44.66
C GLU A 169 -4.05 -4.86 44.51
N GLU A 170 -3.31 -4.57 45.59
CA GLU A 170 -1.84 -4.65 45.63
C GLU A 170 -1.36 -6.09 45.42
N LEU A 171 -2.07 -7.06 45.96
CA LEU A 171 -1.79 -8.49 45.75
C LEU A 171 -1.88 -8.89 44.27
N SER A 172 -2.91 -8.41 43.56
CA SER A 172 -3.10 -8.71 42.14
C SER A 172 -1.97 -8.15 41.27
N SER A 173 -1.49 -6.95 41.59
CA SER A 173 -0.35 -6.31 40.92
C SER A 173 0.96 -7.09 41.14
N ILE A 174 1.21 -7.54 42.37
CA ILE A 174 2.40 -8.35 42.71
C ILE A 174 2.37 -9.70 41.98
N GLN A 175 1.21 -10.37 41.89
CA GLN A 175 1.07 -11.64 41.18
C GLN A 175 1.33 -11.50 39.68
N GLN A 176 0.87 -10.40 39.07
CA GLN A 176 1.12 -10.12 37.65
C GLN A 176 2.62 -9.91 37.38
N GLN A 177 3.32 -9.15 38.22
CA GLN A 177 4.77 -8.96 38.11
C GLN A 177 5.55 -10.28 38.32
N LEU A 178 5.12 -11.11 39.28
CA LEU A 178 5.74 -12.41 39.54
C LEU A 178 5.61 -13.36 38.34
N ASN A 179 4.46 -13.36 37.66
CA ASN A 179 4.25 -14.16 36.45
C ASN A 179 5.13 -13.68 35.28
N ASN A 180 5.34 -12.37 35.15
CA ASN A 180 6.24 -11.82 34.13
C ASN A 180 7.71 -12.19 34.41
N GLU A 181 8.16 -12.15 35.67
CA GLU A 181 9.52 -12.58 36.02
C GLU A 181 9.73 -14.10 35.86
N ARG A 182 8.71 -14.93 36.12
CA ARG A 182 8.77 -16.39 35.92
C ARG A 182 8.93 -16.79 34.45
N LYS A 183 8.31 -16.04 33.52
CA LYS A 183 8.45 -16.26 32.06
C LYS A 183 9.89 -16.10 31.55
N LEU A 184 10.74 -15.33 32.24
CA LEU A 184 12.13 -15.08 31.84
C LEU A 184 13.09 -16.24 32.16
N TYR A 185 12.68 -17.22 32.98
CA TYR A 185 13.52 -18.33 33.47
C TYR A 185 12.96 -19.72 33.07
N VAL A 186 12.60 -19.92 31.80
CA VAL A 186 12.17 -21.25 31.30
C VAL A 186 13.34 -22.23 31.27
N LYS A 187 13.18 -23.39 31.93
CA LYS A 187 14.10 -24.53 31.91
C LYS A 187 13.98 -25.24 30.54
N PHE A 188 15.08 -25.41 29.81
CA PHE A 188 15.08 -26.04 28.47
C PHE A 188 14.78 -27.55 28.54
N HIS A 189 13.98 -28.06 27.60
CA HIS A 189 13.66 -29.49 27.46
C HIS A 189 13.87 -29.94 26.00
N SER A 190 14.03 -31.25 25.80
CA SER A 190 14.04 -31.87 24.47
C SER A 190 12.65 -31.81 23.84
N PHE A 191 12.55 -31.58 22.53
CA PHE A 191 11.26 -31.49 21.81
C PHE A 191 11.31 -32.07 20.40
N CYS A 192 10.17 -32.50 19.88
CA CYS A 192 10.05 -33.12 18.56
C CYS A 192 8.83 -32.55 17.82
N VAL A 193 9.07 -31.93 16.66
CA VAL A 193 8.06 -31.40 15.74
C VAL A 193 8.30 -32.01 14.37
N LEU A 194 7.43 -32.94 13.98
CA LEU A 194 7.53 -33.71 12.74
C LEU A 194 6.66 -33.11 11.62
N PRO A 195 6.89 -33.47 10.34
CA PRO A 195 5.99 -33.12 9.26
C PRO A 195 4.55 -33.58 9.54
N PRO A 196 3.53 -32.83 9.08
CA PRO A 196 2.14 -33.15 9.35
C PRO A 196 1.78 -34.55 8.84
N LYS A 197 1.09 -35.32 9.69
CA LYS A 197 0.68 -36.69 9.35
C LYS A 197 -0.38 -36.64 8.24
N PRO A 198 -0.28 -37.46 7.19
CA PRO A 198 -1.34 -37.55 6.19
C PRO A 198 -2.65 -38.04 6.83
N SER A 199 -3.78 -37.50 6.39
CA SER A 199 -5.12 -37.94 6.82
C SER A 199 -5.53 -39.32 6.27
N HIS A 200 -4.78 -39.84 5.31
CA HIS A 200 -5.00 -41.14 4.69
C HIS A 200 -4.14 -42.24 5.28
N HIS A 201 -4.50 -43.49 4.95
CA HIS A 201 -3.72 -44.64 5.36
C HIS A 201 -2.30 -44.57 4.76
N THR A 202 -1.29 -44.53 5.63
CA THR A 202 0.13 -44.64 5.24
C THR A 202 0.64 -46.04 5.57
N THR A 203 1.67 -46.47 4.84
CA THR A 203 2.41 -47.72 5.11
C THR A 203 3.84 -47.34 5.51
N ASP A 204 4.39 -48.08 6.48
CA ASP A 204 5.76 -47.88 6.93
C ASP A 204 6.75 -48.24 5.82
N ARG A 205 7.78 -47.42 5.59
CA ARG A 205 8.78 -47.62 4.53
C ARG A 205 10.12 -47.99 5.16
N ALA A 206 10.09 -49.05 5.95
CA ALA A 206 11.16 -49.42 6.88
C ALA A 206 12.52 -49.59 6.19
N ASP A 207 12.58 -50.21 5.01
CA ASP A 207 13.84 -50.46 4.30
C ASP A 207 14.50 -49.17 3.82
N GLU A 208 13.72 -48.24 3.27
CA GLU A 208 14.22 -46.95 2.78
C GLU A 208 14.62 -46.04 3.94
N VAL A 209 13.81 -46.01 5.02
CA VAL A 209 14.15 -45.30 6.26
C VAL A 209 15.44 -45.84 6.86
N THR A 210 15.59 -47.17 6.94
CA THR A 210 16.80 -47.81 7.47
C THR A 210 18.03 -47.48 6.61
N THR A 211 17.88 -47.50 5.28
CA THR A 211 18.96 -47.16 4.34
C THR A 211 19.40 -45.70 4.50
N ILE A 212 18.44 -44.77 4.59
CA ILE A 212 18.73 -43.34 4.75
C ILE A 212 19.33 -43.08 6.13
N ASN A 213 18.80 -43.69 7.20
CA ASN A 213 19.35 -43.57 8.55
C ASN A 213 20.80 -44.07 8.62
N HIS A 214 21.12 -45.18 7.94
CA HIS A 214 22.49 -45.68 7.86
C HIS A 214 23.44 -44.67 7.20
N GLU A 215 23.02 -44.03 6.11
CA GLU A 215 23.82 -42.97 5.46
C GLU A 215 23.89 -41.69 6.33
N MET A 216 22.83 -41.35 7.08
CA MET A 216 22.85 -40.28 8.07
C MET A 216 23.90 -40.53 9.16
N GLU A 217 23.96 -41.75 9.71
CA GLU A 217 24.94 -42.14 10.73
C GLU A 217 26.37 -42.14 10.19
N LYS A 218 26.56 -42.63 8.97
CA LYS A 218 27.86 -42.64 8.29
C LYS A 218 28.40 -41.21 8.06
N LEU A 219 27.55 -40.28 7.61
CA LEU A 219 27.93 -38.88 7.47
C LEU A 219 28.25 -38.24 8.83
N ARG A 220 27.41 -38.49 9.83
CA ARG A 220 27.57 -37.98 11.21
C ARG A 220 28.88 -38.45 11.85
N SER A 221 29.22 -39.73 11.70
CA SER A 221 30.45 -40.32 12.26
C SER A 221 31.72 -39.83 11.55
N THR A 222 31.64 -39.53 10.25
CA THR A 222 32.78 -39.05 9.45
C THR A 222 33.06 -37.55 9.63
N LYS A 223 32.04 -36.74 10.00
CA LYS A 223 32.10 -35.27 10.09
C LYS A 223 31.59 -34.75 11.44
N LYS A 224 32.28 -35.13 12.52
CA LYS A 224 31.92 -34.68 13.88
C LYS A 224 32.03 -33.16 14.02
N SER A 225 31.02 -32.54 14.64
CA SER A 225 30.91 -31.09 14.86
C SER A 225 30.73 -30.23 13.59
N GLU A 226 30.35 -30.84 12.46
CA GLU A 226 29.96 -30.14 11.23
C GLU A 226 28.51 -30.47 10.86
N THR A 227 27.81 -29.49 10.29
CA THR A 227 26.44 -29.69 9.79
C THR A 227 26.46 -30.58 8.56
N THR A 228 25.75 -31.71 8.61
CA THR A 228 25.57 -32.60 7.45
C THR A 228 24.17 -32.47 6.88
N VAL A 229 24.02 -32.62 5.56
CA VAL A 229 22.73 -32.44 4.88
C VAL A 229 22.34 -33.70 4.12
N ILE A 230 21.07 -34.09 4.14
CA ILE A 230 20.52 -35.12 3.27
C ILE A 230 19.44 -34.51 2.40
N TYR A 231 19.55 -34.73 1.10
CA TYR A 231 18.54 -34.34 0.14
C TYR A 231 17.70 -35.55 -0.28
N LEU A 232 16.40 -35.50 0.00
CA LEU A 232 15.40 -36.42 -0.52
C LEU A 232 14.66 -35.75 -1.67
N SER A 233 14.94 -36.17 -2.91
CA SER A 233 14.22 -35.66 -4.08
C SER A 233 13.26 -36.69 -4.65
N GLY A 234 12.18 -36.23 -5.26
CA GLY A 234 11.22 -37.14 -5.90
C GLY A 234 9.98 -36.42 -6.39
N ASN A 235 9.17 -37.14 -7.18
CA ASN A 235 7.96 -36.60 -7.80
C ASN A 235 6.90 -36.23 -6.72
N PRO A 236 5.96 -35.31 -7.02
CA PRO A 236 4.81 -35.06 -6.16
C PRO A 236 4.06 -36.36 -5.82
N GLY A 237 3.70 -36.55 -4.55
CA GLY A 237 2.99 -37.77 -4.12
C GLY A 237 3.87 -39.01 -3.92
N CYS A 238 5.20 -38.92 -4.06
CA CYS A 238 6.10 -40.07 -3.85
C CYS A 238 6.43 -40.39 -2.37
N GLY A 239 5.82 -39.68 -1.41
CA GLY A 239 5.94 -39.98 0.03
C GLY A 239 7.13 -39.33 0.75
N LYS A 240 7.74 -38.27 0.21
CA LYS A 240 8.92 -37.60 0.80
C LYS A 240 8.70 -37.15 2.25
N SER A 241 7.61 -36.43 2.51
CA SER A 241 7.29 -35.89 3.84
C SER A 241 7.02 -37.00 4.86
N GLU A 242 6.44 -38.12 4.41
CA GLU A 242 6.20 -39.30 5.26
C GLU A 242 7.50 -40.03 5.61
N ILE A 243 8.43 -40.20 4.67
CA ILE A 243 9.78 -40.74 4.96
C ILE A 243 10.51 -39.80 5.93
N ALA A 244 10.48 -38.48 5.69
CA ALA A 244 11.11 -37.52 6.59
C ALA A 244 10.50 -37.56 8.00
N ARG A 245 9.19 -37.78 8.11
CA ARG A 245 8.47 -37.98 9.39
C ARG A 245 8.95 -39.24 10.11
N GLN A 246 9.07 -40.36 9.40
CA GLN A 246 9.55 -41.64 9.97
C GLN A 246 11.01 -41.53 10.44
N ILE A 247 11.89 -40.91 9.63
CA ILE A 247 13.28 -40.63 9.99
C ILE A 247 13.36 -39.74 11.24
N GLY A 248 12.61 -38.64 11.28
CA GLY A 248 12.59 -37.73 12.42
C GLY A 248 12.13 -38.41 13.70
N ASN A 249 11.12 -39.28 13.60
CA ASN A 249 10.64 -40.07 14.73
C ASN A 249 11.68 -41.09 15.22
N SER A 250 12.38 -41.77 14.30
CA SER A 250 13.48 -42.69 14.65
C SER A 250 14.61 -41.95 15.37
N TYR A 251 15.06 -40.83 14.78
CA TYR A 251 16.15 -40.00 15.31
C TYR A 251 15.85 -39.51 16.74
N PHE A 252 14.61 -39.06 17.01
CA PHE A 252 14.25 -38.59 18.34
C PHE A 252 14.17 -39.74 19.37
N ASN A 253 13.77 -40.96 18.98
CA ASN A 253 13.56 -42.07 19.90
C ASN A 253 14.79 -42.96 20.14
N GLU A 254 15.84 -42.87 19.31
CA GLU A 254 17.05 -43.71 19.39
C GLU A 254 17.95 -43.44 20.62
N ILE A 255 17.90 -42.25 21.22
CA ILE A 255 18.79 -41.85 22.33
C ILE A 255 17.99 -41.80 23.65
N PRO A 256 18.42 -42.47 24.75
CA PRO A 256 17.73 -42.41 26.04
C PRO A 256 17.59 -40.98 26.60
N GLU A 257 16.48 -40.70 27.29
CA GLU A 257 16.27 -39.42 27.98
C GLU A 257 17.19 -39.30 29.21
N ASP A 258 18.41 -38.79 29.01
CA ASP A 258 19.23 -38.29 30.11
C ASP A 258 19.04 -36.78 30.24
N THR A 259 18.79 -36.31 31.46
CA THR A 259 18.55 -34.88 31.78
C THR A 259 19.77 -33.97 31.49
N THR A 260 20.89 -34.56 31.10
CA THR A 260 22.15 -33.89 30.74
C THR A 260 22.34 -33.69 29.22
N HIS A 261 21.54 -34.36 28.37
CA HIS A 261 21.67 -34.33 26.91
C HIS A 261 20.39 -33.82 26.22
N LEU A 262 20.32 -32.51 25.98
CA LEU A 262 19.21 -31.88 25.27
C LEU A 262 19.29 -32.18 23.76
N LYS A 263 18.16 -32.60 23.18
CA LYS A 263 18.00 -32.88 21.74
C LYS A 263 16.71 -32.30 21.16
N PHE A 264 16.69 -32.01 19.86
CA PHE A 264 15.44 -31.66 19.18
C PHE A 264 15.32 -32.18 17.75
N VAL A 265 14.08 -32.38 17.33
CA VAL A 265 13.70 -32.52 15.92
C VAL A 265 12.71 -31.40 15.59
N PHE A 266 12.93 -30.67 14.50
CA PHE A 266 12.01 -29.59 14.10
C PHE A 266 11.83 -29.55 12.59
N THR A 267 10.59 -29.26 12.14
CA THR A 267 10.23 -29.23 10.72
C THR A 267 9.95 -27.79 10.25
N PHE A 268 10.72 -27.30 9.28
CA PHE A 268 10.44 -26.07 8.54
C PHE A 268 9.57 -26.36 7.31
N ASN A 269 8.51 -25.58 7.12
CA ASN A 269 7.74 -25.58 5.88
C ASN A 269 8.35 -24.58 4.88
N ALA A 270 9.09 -25.11 3.92
CA ALA A 270 9.82 -24.35 2.91
C ALA A 270 9.12 -24.28 1.54
N SER A 271 7.78 -24.36 1.54
CA SER A 271 6.98 -24.22 0.31
C SER A 271 7.15 -22.86 -0.38
N ASN A 272 7.31 -21.80 0.42
CA ASN A 272 7.69 -20.45 0.01
C ASN A 272 8.38 -19.71 1.19
N ILE A 273 8.83 -18.47 0.95
CA ILE A 273 9.59 -17.69 1.94
C ILE A 273 8.74 -17.27 3.15
N ASP A 274 7.44 -17.06 2.98
CA ASP A 274 6.54 -16.64 4.06
C ASP A 274 6.20 -17.81 4.98
N THR A 275 5.97 -19.02 4.44
CA THR A 275 5.81 -20.22 5.27
C THR A 275 7.10 -20.56 6.02
N LEU A 276 8.26 -20.33 5.40
CA LEU A 276 9.55 -20.54 6.04
C LEU A 276 9.76 -19.55 7.19
N LEU A 277 9.41 -18.28 7.01
CA LEU A 277 9.43 -17.26 8.06
C LEU A 277 8.52 -17.66 9.23
N GLY A 278 7.29 -18.11 8.95
CA GLY A 278 6.37 -18.62 9.97
C GLY A 278 6.97 -19.78 10.77
N SER A 279 7.62 -20.74 10.11
CA SER A 279 8.33 -21.82 10.78
C SER A 279 9.52 -21.34 11.62
N TYR A 280 10.22 -20.25 11.23
CA TYR A 280 11.27 -19.64 12.07
C TYR A 280 10.72 -18.97 13.32
N VAL A 281 9.51 -18.41 13.27
CA VAL A 281 8.84 -17.84 14.44
C VAL A 281 8.44 -18.94 15.42
N ASP A 282 7.80 -20.02 14.95
CA ASP A 282 7.47 -21.17 15.79
C ASP A 282 8.73 -21.82 16.37
N PHE A 283 9.79 -21.98 15.56
CA PHE A 283 11.05 -22.51 16.05
C PHE A 283 11.67 -21.66 17.17
N ALA A 284 11.61 -20.33 17.05
CA ALA A 284 12.08 -19.42 18.09
C ALA A 284 11.26 -19.57 19.39
N ALA A 285 9.94 -19.73 19.29
CA ALA A 285 9.07 -19.96 20.43
C ALA A 285 9.42 -21.28 21.14
N ARG A 286 9.61 -22.37 20.39
CA ARG A 286 9.99 -23.69 20.92
C ARG A 286 11.35 -23.69 21.63
N LEU A 287 12.28 -22.84 21.18
CA LEU A 287 13.60 -22.65 21.79
C LEU A 287 13.61 -21.70 22.99
N GLY A 288 12.46 -21.11 23.38
CA GLY A 288 12.37 -20.14 24.45
C GLY A 288 13.14 -18.85 24.16
N CYS A 289 13.08 -18.37 22.91
CA CYS A 289 13.51 -17.03 22.54
C CYS A 289 12.52 -15.96 23.06
N ASP A 290 12.99 -14.73 23.20
CA ASP A 290 12.15 -13.60 23.65
C ASP A 290 11.02 -13.35 22.63
N GLU A 291 9.80 -13.66 23.04
CA GLU A 291 8.61 -13.62 22.19
C GLU A 291 8.35 -12.20 21.66
N ASP A 292 8.61 -11.17 22.47
CA ASP A 292 8.46 -9.78 22.06
C ASP A 292 9.47 -9.40 20.97
N SER A 293 10.73 -9.80 21.08
CA SER A 293 11.74 -9.52 20.06
C SER A 293 11.50 -10.31 18.78
N VAL A 294 11.11 -11.57 18.87
CA VAL A 294 10.77 -12.40 17.71
C VAL A 294 9.54 -11.84 17.01
N THR A 295 8.49 -11.51 17.76
CA THR A 295 7.25 -10.91 17.24
C THR A 295 7.54 -9.56 16.61
N ARG A 296 8.36 -8.70 17.23
CA ARG A 296 8.77 -7.41 16.66
C ARG A 296 9.52 -7.56 15.34
N ILE A 297 10.41 -8.56 15.21
CA ILE A 297 11.11 -8.84 13.95
C ILE A 297 10.14 -9.41 12.91
N ALA A 298 9.29 -10.36 13.31
CA ALA A 298 8.33 -11.02 12.42
C ALA A 298 7.26 -10.04 11.88
N THR A 299 6.81 -9.11 12.72
CA THR A 299 5.81 -8.07 12.40
C THR A 299 6.43 -6.78 11.84
N SER A 300 7.77 -6.66 11.81
CA SER A 300 8.45 -5.48 11.25
C SER A 300 8.13 -5.31 9.76
N ASN A 301 7.65 -4.15 9.35
CA ASN A 301 7.35 -3.90 7.94
C ASN A 301 8.52 -3.26 7.17
N ASP A 302 9.58 -2.89 7.88
CA ASP A 302 10.81 -2.35 7.29
C ASP A 302 11.70 -3.43 6.69
N LEU A 303 11.57 -4.67 7.18
CA LEU A 303 12.39 -5.81 6.80
C LEU A 303 11.66 -6.68 5.78
N ARG A 304 12.36 -7.08 4.72
CA ARG A 304 11.85 -8.12 3.81
C ARG A 304 11.82 -9.49 4.51
N PRO A 305 10.95 -10.44 4.12
CA PRO A 305 10.90 -11.78 4.74
C PRO A 305 12.27 -12.45 4.90
N GLU A 306 13.15 -12.28 3.92
CA GLU A 306 14.52 -12.75 3.90
C GLU A 306 15.38 -12.14 5.02
N GLU A 307 15.21 -10.84 5.24
CA GLU A 307 15.91 -10.08 6.29
C GLU A 307 15.34 -10.40 7.68
N LYS A 308 14.03 -10.64 7.78
CA LYS A 308 13.37 -11.13 9.01
C LYS A 308 13.92 -12.49 9.41
N ILE A 309 13.99 -13.44 8.47
CA ILE A 309 14.58 -14.76 8.72
C ILE A 309 16.02 -14.62 9.19
N LYS A 310 16.84 -13.79 8.53
CA LYS A 310 18.24 -13.57 8.94
C LYS A 310 18.35 -13.00 10.37
N ASN A 311 17.48 -12.06 10.72
CA ASN A 311 17.45 -11.46 12.05
C ASN A 311 16.96 -12.44 13.11
N ILE A 312 15.90 -13.21 12.84
CA ILE A 312 15.41 -14.26 13.74
C ILE A 312 16.47 -15.36 13.93
N LYS A 313 17.17 -15.78 12.86
CA LYS A 313 18.32 -16.71 12.95
C LYS A 313 19.39 -16.21 13.91
N SER A 314 19.67 -14.90 13.92
CA SER A 314 20.66 -14.33 14.86
C SER A 314 20.24 -14.45 16.33
N VAL A 315 18.94 -14.42 16.61
CA VAL A 315 18.36 -14.60 17.95
C VAL A 315 18.31 -16.08 18.35
N ILE A 316 18.07 -16.96 17.37
CA ILE A 316 17.95 -18.42 17.56
C ILE A 316 19.31 -19.10 17.75
N ASN A 317 20.33 -18.69 16.99
CA ASN A 317 21.64 -19.38 16.95
C ASN A 317 22.27 -19.63 18.33
N PRO A 318 22.29 -18.67 19.28
CA PRO A 318 22.80 -18.92 20.62
C PRO A 318 22.02 -19.97 21.42
N LYS A 319 20.71 -20.14 21.16
CA LYS A 319 19.84 -21.09 21.84
C LYS A 319 19.99 -22.51 21.28
N VAL A 320 20.18 -22.63 19.96
CA VAL A 320 20.47 -23.92 19.32
C VAL A 320 21.76 -24.54 19.87
N GLN A 321 22.74 -23.71 20.26
CA GLN A 321 24.01 -24.19 20.82
C GLN A 321 23.90 -24.92 22.16
N ILE A 322 22.75 -24.80 22.84
CA ILE A 322 22.47 -25.48 24.12
C ILE A 322 22.19 -26.97 23.90
N TYR A 323 21.77 -27.35 22.68
CA TYR A 323 21.39 -28.71 22.33
C TYR A 323 22.60 -29.49 21.81
N SER A 324 22.81 -30.68 22.37
CA SER A 324 23.95 -31.56 22.06
C SER A 324 23.76 -32.38 20.78
N SER A 325 22.52 -32.53 20.32
CA SER A 325 22.15 -33.26 19.11
C SER A 325 20.86 -32.69 18.54
N TRP A 326 20.78 -32.52 17.23
CA TRP A 326 19.57 -31.98 16.60
C TRP A 326 19.41 -32.39 15.14
N LEU A 327 18.15 -32.51 14.72
CA LEU A 327 17.75 -32.75 13.33
C LEU A 327 16.75 -31.69 12.88
N ILE A 328 17.07 -31.00 11.79
CA ILE A 328 16.17 -30.05 11.14
C ILE A 328 15.63 -30.68 9.86
N ILE A 329 14.31 -30.86 9.78
CA ILE A 329 13.63 -31.30 8.57
C ILE A 329 13.17 -30.05 7.82
N VAL A 330 13.50 -29.93 6.54
CA VAL A 330 13.05 -28.84 5.67
C VAL A 330 12.13 -29.45 4.63
N ASP A 331 10.83 -29.31 4.83
CA ASP A 331 9.80 -29.98 4.04
C ASP A 331 9.21 -29.07 2.95
N ASN A 332 8.74 -29.67 1.85
CA ASN A 332 8.07 -29.00 0.72
C ASN A 332 8.91 -27.99 -0.07
N VAL A 333 10.22 -28.20 -0.23
CA VAL A 333 11.04 -27.29 -1.05
C VAL A 333 10.70 -27.43 -2.54
N ASN A 334 10.11 -26.38 -3.11
CA ASN A 334 9.78 -26.31 -4.54
C ASN A 334 10.93 -25.74 -5.39
N ASP A 335 11.55 -24.65 -4.92
CA ASP A 335 12.74 -24.03 -5.52
C ASP A 335 13.87 -23.98 -4.49
N LEU A 336 14.85 -24.87 -4.64
CA LEU A 336 15.93 -25.00 -3.69
C LEU A 336 16.84 -23.75 -3.69
N LYS A 337 17.00 -23.06 -4.82
CA LYS A 337 17.85 -21.85 -4.92
C LYS A 337 17.28 -20.70 -4.10
N SER A 338 15.96 -20.58 -4.09
CA SER A 338 15.28 -19.52 -3.33
C SER A 338 15.42 -19.72 -1.82
N VAL A 339 15.48 -20.96 -1.34
CA VAL A 339 15.46 -21.26 0.11
C VAL A 339 16.85 -21.55 0.68
N SER A 340 17.79 -22.10 -0.11
CA SER A 340 19.09 -22.62 0.38
C SER A 340 19.91 -21.59 1.16
N ASN A 341 19.82 -20.31 0.79
CA ASN A 341 20.53 -19.22 1.46
C ASN A 341 20.04 -18.96 2.90
N TYR A 342 18.84 -19.44 3.22
CA TYR A 342 18.18 -19.24 4.51
C TYR A 342 18.25 -20.45 5.41
N LEU A 343 18.79 -21.59 4.95
CA LEU A 343 19.04 -22.78 5.76
C LEU A 343 20.46 -22.73 6.38
N PRO A 344 20.77 -23.51 7.43
CA PRO A 344 22.15 -23.71 7.85
C PRO A 344 22.95 -24.40 6.73
N GLN A 345 24.20 -23.98 6.51
CA GLN A 345 24.99 -24.44 5.38
C GLN A 345 25.72 -25.75 5.70
N ALA A 346 25.84 -26.62 4.71
CA ALA A 346 26.59 -27.87 4.86
C ALA A 346 28.07 -27.58 5.19
N GLY A 347 28.63 -28.23 6.21
CA GLY A 347 29.99 -27.99 6.69
C GLY A 347 30.15 -26.82 7.66
N GLU A 348 29.07 -26.12 8.04
CA GLU A 348 29.13 -25.14 9.14
C GLU A 348 29.46 -25.85 10.46
N LYS A 349 30.40 -25.27 11.22
CA LYS A 349 30.77 -25.77 12.55
C LYS A 349 29.62 -25.56 13.52
N THR A 350 29.17 -26.63 14.16
CA THR A 350 28.07 -26.59 15.13
C THR A 350 28.49 -27.21 16.45
N SER A 351 27.93 -26.71 17.54
CA SER A 351 28.01 -27.40 18.83
C SER A 351 27.09 -28.61 18.78
N GLY A 352 27.65 -29.81 18.89
CA GLY A 352 26.89 -31.06 18.85
C GLY A 352 26.67 -31.63 17.45
N ASP A 353 25.94 -32.74 17.41
CA ASP A 353 25.66 -33.50 16.18
C ASP A 353 24.44 -32.91 15.45
N GLY A 354 24.70 -32.06 14.46
CA GLY A 354 23.68 -31.35 13.69
C GLY A 354 23.46 -31.93 12.29
N GLN A 355 22.22 -32.31 11.97
CA GLN A 355 21.85 -32.80 10.63
C GLN A 355 20.64 -32.05 10.06
N ILE A 356 20.61 -31.91 8.74
CA ILE A 356 19.49 -31.32 7.99
C ILE A 356 18.96 -32.34 7.01
N LEU A 357 17.65 -32.55 6.97
CA LEU A 357 16.96 -33.39 6.01
C LEU A 357 16.05 -32.53 5.13
N VAL A 358 16.35 -32.40 3.85
CA VAL A 358 15.62 -31.54 2.91
C VAL A 358 14.78 -32.41 1.97
N THR A 359 13.47 -32.18 1.94
CA THR A 359 12.59 -32.76 0.90
C THR A 359 12.40 -31.75 -0.24
N THR A 360 12.72 -32.14 -1.47
CA THR A 360 12.69 -31.21 -2.62
C THR A 360 12.13 -31.85 -3.89
N GLN A 361 11.55 -31.03 -4.77
CA GLN A 361 11.23 -31.40 -6.15
C GLN A 361 12.36 -31.00 -7.12
N ASP A 362 13.16 -30.01 -6.76
CA ASP A 362 14.24 -29.46 -7.56
C ASP A 362 15.52 -30.29 -7.39
N SER A 363 15.59 -31.41 -8.11
CA SER A 363 16.80 -32.26 -8.12
C SER A 363 17.97 -31.63 -8.89
N GLN A 364 17.72 -30.62 -9.74
CA GLN A 364 18.75 -30.01 -10.59
C GLN A 364 19.60 -28.98 -9.85
N SER A 365 19.02 -28.32 -8.85
CA SER A 365 19.72 -27.34 -8.02
C SER A 365 20.43 -27.96 -6.80
N ILE A 366 20.38 -29.28 -6.64
CA ILE A 366 21.16 -29.96 -5.60
C ILE A 366 22.64 -29.86 -5.98
N PRO A 367 23.54 -29.45 -5.06
CA PRO A 367 24.96 -29.35 -5.33
C PRO A 367 25.55 -30.65 -5.90
N LEU A 368 26.66 -30.56 -6.63
CA LEU A 368 27.35 -31.71 -7.25
C LEU A 368 28.56 -32.23 -6.41
N ASP A 369 29.10 -31.43 -5.48
CA ASP A 369 30.30 -31.74 -4.68
C ASP A 369 30.01 -32.47 -3.35
N SER A 370 30.22 -33.79 -3.32
CA SER A 370 29.69 -34.73 -2.30
C SER A 370 30.42 -34.81 -0.93
N TYR A 371 31.01 -33.73 -0.40
CA TYR A 371 31.81 -33.85 0.85
C TYR A 371 30.99 -33.84 2.16
N THR A 372 29.86 -33.15 2.20
CA THR A 372 29.06 -32.90 3.43
C THR A 372 27.58 -33.25 3.31
N TYR A 373 27.15 -33.84 2.19
CA TYR A 373 25.77 -34.26 2.00
C TYR A 373 25.59 -35.59 1.29
N HIS A 374 24.44 -36.23 1.51
CA HIS A 374 23.98 -37.41 0.79
C HIS A 374 22.72 -37.07 -0.02
N TYR A 375 22.61 -37.62 -1.22
CA TYR A 375 21.46 -37.44 -2.10
C TYR A 375 20.77 -38.79 -2.33
N SER A 376 19.48 -38.85 -2.01
CA SER A 376 18.62 -40.00 -2.25
C SER A 376 17.45 -39.60 -3.15
N SER A 377 17.29 -40.34 -4.25
CA SER A 377 16.20 -40.15 -5.21
C SER A 377 15.08 -41.14 -4.94
N LEU A 378 13.91 -40.62 -4.59
CA LEU A 378 12.66 -41.37 -4.40
C LEU A 378 11.81 -41.40 -5.69
N LYS A 379 12.39 -41.05 -6.84
CA LYS A 379 11.70 -41.07 -8.14
C LYS A 379 11.27 -42.48 -8.56
N VAL A 380 11.99 -43.51 -8.13
CA VAL A 380 11.72 -44.92 -8.46
C VAL A 380 10.45 -45.46 -7.77
N GLY A 381 9.90 -44.73 -6.77
CA GLY A 381 8.69 -45.14 -6.06
C GLY A 381 8.98 -46.02 -4.83
N MET A 382 7.95 -46.71 -4.34
CA MET A 382 8.01 -47.64 -3.20
C MET A 382 8.67 -48.97 -3.56
N GLN A 383 9.25 -49.63 -2.55
CA GLN A 383 9.75 -51.00 -2.71
C GLN A 383 8.61 -51.99 -2.97
N LYS A 384 8.96 -53.15 -3.55
CA LYS A 384 7.99 -54.14 -4.04
C LYS A 384 7.09 -54.68 -2.93
N GLU A 385 7.67 -55.03 -1.79
CA GLU A 385 6.98 -55.60 -0.64
C GLU A 385 6.04 -54.56 0.02
N ASP A 386 6.53 -53.34 0.24
CA ASP A 386 5.73 -52.24 0.79
C ASP A 386 4.58 -51.84 -0.16
N THR A 387 4.81 -51.93 -1.47
CA THR A 387 3.78 -51.67 -2.48
C THR A 387 2.66 -52.69 -2.40
N ILE A 388 3.00 -53.98 -2.30
CA ILE A 388 2.01 -55.05 -2.13
C ILE A 388 1.22 -54.84 -0.84
N ALA A 389 1.90 -54.45 0.25
CA ALA A 389 1.26 -54.14 1.53
C ALA A 389 0.27 -52.97 1.39
N LEU A 390 0.67 -51.86 0.79
CA LEU A 390 -0.18 -50.69 0.57
C LEU A 390 -1.40 -51.01 -0.29
N LEU A 391 -1.21 -51.69 -1.43
CA LEU A 391 -2.30 -52.08 -2.33
C LEU A 391 -3.29 -53.03 -1.64
N SER A 392 -2.79 -54.00 -0.87
CA SER A 392 -3.63 -54.99 -0.18
C SER A 392 -4.39 -54.37 0.98
N GLN A 393 -3.73 -53.51 1.75
CA GLN A 393 -4.30 -52.84 2.91
C GLN A 393 -5.42 -51.87 2.54
N ILE A 394 -5.20 -51.03 1.52
CA ILE A 394 -6.20 -50.04 1.07
C ILE A 394 -7.34 -50.73 0.31
N SER A 395 -7.04 -51.69 -0.57
CA SER A 395 -8.09 -52.37 -1.35
C SER A 395 -8.93 -53.34 -0.51
N GLY A 396 -8.43 -53.78 0.65
CA GLY A 396 -9.05 -54.83 1.46
C GLY A 396 -9.05 -56.21 0.76
N THR A 397 -8.23 -56.39 -0.29
CA THR A 397 -8.18 -57.63 -1.07
C THR A 397 -6.74 -58.14 -1.19
N THR A 398 -6.55 -59.45 -1.04
CA THR A 398 -5.26 -60.11 -1.25
C THR A 398 -5.17 -60.59 -2.70
N GLY A 399 -4.51 -59.81 -3.57
CA GLY A 399 -4.23 -60.19 -4.95
C GLY A 399 -3.07 -61.19 -5.08
N ASP A 400 -2.98 -61.84 -6.24
CA ASP A 400 -1.80 -62.64 -6.62
C ASP A 400 -0.57 -61.72 -6.73
N ARG A 401 0.58 -62.14 -6.17
CA ARG A 401 1.78 -61.31 -6.02
C ARG A 401 2.23 -60.73 -7.36
N ASP A 402 2.22 -61.56 -8.40
CA ASP A 402 2.66 -61.17 -9.74
C ASP A 402 1.71 -60.14 -10.38
N THR A 403 0.41 -60.23 -10.11
CA THR A 403 -0.58 -59.28 -10.62
C THR A 403 -0.42 -57.91 -9.97
N LEU A 404 -0.25 -57.86 -8.65
CA LEU A 404 -0.01 -56.63 -7.90
C LEU A 404 1.31 -55.96 -8.32
N LEU A 405 2.36 -56.74 -8.56
CA LEU A 405 3.64 -56.22 -9.05
C LEU A 405 3.55 -55.67 -10.48
N ASN A 406 2.75 -56.29 -11.35
CA ASN A 406 2.51 -55.78 -12.70
C ASN A 406 1.78 -54.43 -12.67
N ILE A 407 0.81 -54.26 -11.76
CA ILE A 407 0.12 -52.98 -11.54
C ILE A 407 1.07 -51.95 -10.94
N ALA A 408 1.86 -52.35 -9.95
CA ALA A 408 2.86 -51.48 -9.34
C ALA A 408 3.86 -50.96 -10.38
N SER A 409 4.31 -51.85 -11.26
CA SER A 409 5.17 -51.49 -12.39
C SER A 409 4.47 -50.58 -13.41
N ALA A 410 3.16 -50.73 -13.62
CA ALA A 410 2.39 -49.85 -14.51
C ALA A 410 2.15 -48.45 -13.91
N LEU A 411 2.31 -48.31 -12.59
CA LEU A 411 2.12 -47.09 -11.81
C LEU A 411 3.45 -46.52 -11.28
N ASP A 412 4.57 -47.00 -11.82
CA ASP A 412 5.94 -46.58 -11.49
C ASP A 412 6.21 -46.59 -9.97
N PHE A 413 5.57 -47.54 -9.28
CA PHE A 413 5.61 -47.74 -7.83
C PHE A 413 5.27 -46.48 -7.01
N GLN A 414 4.57 -45.49 -7.57
CA GLN A 414 4.32 -44.22 -6.89
C GLN A 414 3.21 -44.34 -5.83
N PRO A 415 3.47 -44.04 -4.53
CA PRO A 415 2.51 -44.26 -3.46
C PRO A 415 1.12 -43.65 -3.68
N LEU A 416 1.05 -42.40 -4.17
CA LEU A 416 -0.24 -41.76 -4.44
C LEU A 416 -1.01 -42.47 -5.57
N ALA A 417 -0.32 -42.89 -6.65
CA ALA A 417 -0.93 -43.62 -7.75
C ALA A 417 -1.42 -45.01 -7.31
N LEU A 418 -0.61 -45.71 -6.50
CA LEU A 418 -0.91 -47.01 -5.90
C LEU A 418 -2.13 -46.92 -4.98
N ALA A 419 -2.17 -45.92 -4.09
CA ALA A 419 -3.31 -45.68 -3.22
C ALA A 419 -4.59 -45.41 -4.02
N CYS A 420 -4.52 -44.57 -5.05
CA CYS A 420 -5.65 -44.30 -5.94
C CYS A 420 -6.14 -45.57 -6.66
N ALA A 421 -5.23 -46.40 -7.15
CA ALA A 421 -5.55 -47.68 -7.77
C ALA A 421 -6.24 -48.65 -6.80
N ALA A 422 -5.75 -48.74 -5.56
CA ALA A 422 -6.34 -49.57 -4.53
C ALA A 422 -7.75 -49.13 -4.14
N ILE A 423 -7.99 -47.81 -4.04
CA ILE A 423 -9.32 -47.25 -3.77
C ILE A 423 -10.29 -47.54 -4.92
N TYR A 424 -9.82 -47.40 -6.16
CA TYR A 424 -10.63 -47.74 -7.33
C TYR A 424 -11.08 -49.21 -7.26
N VAL A 425 -10.14 -50.13 -7.01
CA VAL A 425 -10.44 -51.56 -6.92
C VAL A 425 -11.34 -51.89 -5.73
N GLN A 426 -11.14 -51.23 -4.59
CA GLN A 426 -11.99 -51.35 -3.40
C GLN A 426 -13.45 -51.02 -3.73
N ARG A 427 -13.67 -49.95 -4.50
CA ARG A 427 -15.01 -49.42 -4.80
C ARG A 427 -15.72 -50.12 -5.97
N ILE A 428 -14.98 -50.59 -6.99
CA ILE A 428 -15.56 -51.19 -8.20
C ILE A 428 -16.11 -52.60 -7.98
N PHE A 429 -15.45 -53.43 -7.16
CA PHE A 429 -15.70 -54.86 -7.15
C PHE A 429 -16.30 -55.34 -5.84
N ASN A 430 -17.51 -55.91 -5.91
CA ASN A 430 -18.23 -56.51 -4.79
C ASN A 430 -17.41 -57.61 -4.09
N SER A 431 -17.76 -57.94 -2.84
CA SER A 431 -17.08 -58.97 -2.02
C SER A 431 -17.16 -60.40 -2.60
N THR A 432 -17.95 -60.61 -3.67
CA THR A 432 -18.16 -61.89 -4.35
C THR A 432 -17.19 -62.18 -5.50
N ASP A 433 -16.44 -61.20 -6.01
CA ASP A 433 -15.49 -61.40 -7.11
C ASP A 433 -14.11 -61.84 -6.59
N GLN A 434 -13.45 -62.76 -7.31
CA GLN A 434 -12.12 -63.23 -6.93
C GLN A 434 -11.08 -62.08 -7.00
N PRO A 435 -10.17 -61.94 -6.01
CA PRO A 435 -9.20 -60.85 -5.97
C PRO A 435 -8.36 -60.68 -7.24
N LYS A 436 -8.00 -61.81 -7.88
CA LYS A 436 -7.20 -61.84 -9.12
C LYS A 436 -7.91 -61.13 -10.28
N THR A 437 -9.19 -61.43 -10.50
CA THR A 437 -10.00 -60.83 -11.57
C THR A 437 -10.23 -59.33 -11.38
N LYS A 438 -10.21 -58.82 -10.13
CA LYS A 438 -10.37 -57.39 -9.84
C LYS A 438 -9.20 -56.56 -10.37
N TRP A 439 -7.99 -57.00 -10.04
CA TRP A 439 -6.74 -56.30 -10.39
C TRP A 439 -6.38 -56.43 -11.87
N GLU A 440 -6.63 -57.58 -12.50
CA GLU A 440 -6.46 -57.76 -13.95
C GLU A 440 -7.35 -56.82 -14.77
N ASN A 441 -8.61 -56.64 -14.36
CA ASN A 441 -9.55 -55.72 -14.99
C ASN A 441 -9.15 -54.24 -14.80
N TYR A 442 -8.61 -53.88 -13.63
CA TYR A 442 -8.07 -52.52 -13.42
C TYR A 442 -6.89 -52.24 -14.36
N LEU A 443 -5.95 -53.17 -14.45
CA LEU A 443 -4.79 -53.06 -15.33
C LEU A 443 -5.21 -52.89 -16.80
N LEU A 444 -6.25 -53.62 -17.22
CA LEU A 444 -6.80 -53.52 -18.57
C LEU A 444 -7.40 -52.12 -18.82
N LYS A 445 -8.20 -51.58 -17.89
CA LYS A 445 -8.75 -50.21 -18.00
C LYS A 445 -7.68 -49.12 -17.98
N LEU A 446 -6.64 -49.28 -17.15
CA LEU A 446 -5.48 -48.39 -17.12
C LEU A 446 -4.77 -48.37 -18.49
N GLN A 447 -4.71 -49.51 -19.17
CA GLN A 447 -4.16 -49.66 -20.52
C GLN A 447 -5.14 -49.24 -21.64
N GLU A 448 -6.46 -49.29 -21.45
CA GLU A 448 -7.42 -48.78 -22.44
C GLU A 448 -7.43 -47.25 -22.52
N GLY A 449 -7.10 -46.56 -21.42
CA GLY A 449 -6.90 -45.11 -21.36
C GLY A 449 -5.51 -44.60 -21.76
N LYS A 450 -4.80 -45.33 -22.64
CA LYS A 450 -3.37 -45.20 -23.04
C LYS A 450 -2.79 -43.76 -23.10
N ARG A 451 -2.27 -43.32 -21.95
CA ARG A 451 -1.14 -42.39 -21.70
C ARG A 451 -1.24 -40.90 -22.13
N GLU A 452 -1.70 -40.51 -23.31
CA GLU A 452 -1.43 -39.13 -23.83
C GLU A 452 -2.57 -38.08 -23.66
N ALA A 453 -3.85 -38.49 -23.62
CA ALA A 453 -4.98 -37.58 -23.88
C ALA A 453 -5.24 -36.46 -22.84
N THR A 454 -4.54 -36.47 -21.70
CA THR A 454 -4.70 -35.48 -20.62
C THR A 454 -3.46 -34.59 -20.41
N GLU A 455 -2.40 -34.75 -21.20
CA GLU A 455 -1.03 -34.36 -20.81
C GLU A 455 -0.54 -32.98 -21.25
N ASP A 456 -1.10 -32.39 -22.30
CA ASP A 456 -0.58 -31.11 -22.85
C ASP A 456 -0.63 -29.96 -21.82
N SER A 457 -1.50 -30.05 -20.82
CA SER A 457 -1.62 -29.09 -19.72
C SER A 457 -0.65 -29.36 -18.55
N TYR A 458 -0.20 -30.60 -18.34
CA TYR A 458 0.64 -30.97 -17.18
C TYR A 458 2.14 -30.80 -17.46
N LYS A 459 2.56 -30.95 -18.72
CA LYS A 459 3.93 -30.63 -19.18
C LYS A 459 4.34 -29.17 -18.92
N GLN A 460 3.37 -28.26 -18.82
CA GLN A 460 3.60 -26.83 -18.57
C GLN A 460 3.93 -26.51 -17.11
N THR A 461 3.55 -27.38 -16.16
CA THR A 461 3.73 -27.14 -14.71
C THR A 461 4.93 -27.86 -14.09
N SER A 462 5.39 -28.98 -14.66
CA SER A 462 6.64 -29.65 -14.29
C SER A 462 6.95 -30.76 -15.31
N SER A 463 8.19 -30.85 -15.78
CA SER A 463 8.66 -31.84 -16.76
C SER A 463 8.80 -33.27 -16.21
N THR A 464 8.48 -33.51 -14.93
CA THR A 464 8.74 -34.77 -14.23
C THR A 464 7.51 -35.65 -13.94
N TYR A 465 6.31 -35.28 -14.41
CA TYR A 465 5.13 -36.14 -14.23
C TYR A 465 5.11 -37.29 -15.25
N GLU A 466 5.05 -38.55 -14.77
CA GLU A 466 4.91 -39.73 -15.63
C GLU A 466 3.43 -40.02 -15.96
N LEU A 467 3.18 -40.54 -17.18
CA LEU A 467 1.86 -40.72 -17.78
C LEU A 467 0.90 -41.61 -16.95
N SER A 468 1.44 -42.45 -16.07
CA SER A 468 0.75 -43.45 -15.26
C SER A 468 0.02 -42.88 -14.03
N MET A 469 0.62 -41.90 -13.34
CA MET A 469 0.09 -41.32 -12.10
C MET A 469 -1.20 -40.54 -12.34
N THR A 470 -1.21 -39.69 -13.37
CA THR A 470 -2.39 -38.87 -13.71
C THR A 470 -3.57 -39.75 -14.17
N ALA A 471 -3.29 -40.85 -14.87
CA ALA A 471 -4.31 -41.80 -15.30
C ALA A 471 -4.95 -42.54 -14.10
N ALA A 472 -4.15 -42.97 -13.13
CA ALA A 472 -4.64 -43.63 -11.92
C ALA A 472 -5.49 -42.70 -11.04
N VAL A 473 -5.03 -41.45 -10.86
CA VAL A 473 -5.81 -40.42 -10.13
C VAL A 473 -7.12 -40.15 -10.85
N ARG A 474 -7.11 -40.00 -12.19
CA ARG A 474 -8.33 -39.80 -12.98
C ARG A 474 -9.32 -40.95 -12.83
N LEU A 475 -8.88 -42.20 -12.97
CA LEU A 475 -9.75 -43.37 -12.83
C LEU A 475 -10.40 -43.44 -11.43
N ALA A 476 -9.61 -43.18 -10.38
CA ALA A 476 -10.11 -43.12 -9.01
C ALA A 476 -11.14 -41.99 -8.84
N LEU A 477 -10.86 -40.79 -9.34
CA LEU A 477 -11.77 -39.65 -9.27
C LEU A 477 -13.07 -39.88 -10.05
N GLU A 478 -13.00 -40.37 -11.30
CA GLU A 478 -14.16 -40.75 -12.11
C GLU A 478 -15.08 -41.68 -11.32
N ARG A 479 -14.51 -42.68 -10.65
CA ARG A 479 -15.30 -43.64 -9.90
C ARG A 479 -15.90 -43.05 -8.63
N VAL A 480 -15.10 -42.33 -7.85
CA VAL A 480 -15.55 -41.66 -6.62
C VAL A 480 -16.69 -40.69 -6.93
N VAL A 481 -16.55 -39.89 -7.98
CA VAL A 481 -17.59 -38.93 -8.42
C VAL A 481 -18.90 -39.64 -8.82
N ILE A 482 -18.83 -40.85 -9.40
CA ILE A 482 -20.03 -41.59 -9.83
C ILE A 482 -20.74 -42.28 -8.66
N GLU A 483 -20.01 -42.91 -7.75
CA GLU A 483 -20.60 -43.79 -6.72
C GLU A 483 -20.90 -43.09 -5.40
N ASP A 484 -20.11 -42.07 -5.06
CA ASP A 484 -20.10 -41.45 -3.74
C ASP A 484 -20.62 -40.02 -3.84
N LYS A 485 -21.94 -39.89 -3.66
CA LYS A 485 -22.63 -38.60 -3.80
C LYS A 485 -22.11 -37.54 -2.82
N ILE A 486 -21.66 -37.95 -1.62
CA ILE A 486 -21.07 -37.04 -0.63
C ILE A 486 -19.75 -36.47 -1.17
N MET A 487 -18.83 -37.34 -1.59
CA MET A 487 -17.55 -36.92 -2.14
C MET A 487 -17.69 -36.18 -3.48
N MET A 488 -18.68 -36.55 -4.30
CA MET A 488 -18.98 -35.85 -5.55
C MET A 488 -19.31 -34.37 -5.29
N HIS A 489 -20.23 -34.08 -4.36
CA HIS A 489 -20.56 -32.70 -4.00
C HIS A 489 -19.39 -31.98 -3.30
N ALA A 490 -18.63 -32.67 -2.44
CA ALA A 490 -17.43 -32.10 -1.82
C ALA A 490 -16.39 -31.69 -2.88
N PHE A 491 -16.17 -32.54 -3.88
CA PHE A 491 -15.25 -32.27 -4.99
C PHE A 491 -15.76 -31.19 -5.95
N GLN A 492 -17.07 -31.10 -6.19
CA GLN A 492 -17.67 -29.98 -6.92
C GLN A 492 -17.30 -28.65 -6.25
N PHE A 493 -17.49 -28.54 -4.93
CA PHE A 493 -17.10 -27.35 -4.18
C PHE A 493 -15.59 -27.06 -4.25
N LEU A 494 -14.75 -28.07 -3.98
CA LEU A 494 -13.29 -27.90 -3.99
C LEU A 494 -12.73 -27.59 -5.39
N SER A 495 -13.43 -27.95 -6.46
CA SER A 495 -13.03 -27.68 -7.84
C SER A 495 -13.28 -26.24 -8.30
N VAL A 496 -14.21 -25.52 -7.66
CA VAL A 496 -14.61 -24.15 -8.04
C VAL A 496 -13.94 -23.05 -7.23
N ILE A 497 -13.24 -23.42 -6.15
CA ILE A 497 -12.45 -22.51 -5.30
C ILE A 497 -10.95 -22.70 -5.52
N ALA A 498 -10.11 -21.79 -4.99
CA ALA A 498 -8.65 -21.93 -5.05
C ALA A 498 -8.16 -23.20 -4.32
N ASN A 499 -7.05 -23.79 -4.79
CA ASN A 499 -6.37 -24.93 -4.15
C ASN A 499 -5.55 -24.51 -2.92
N GLU A 500 -6.18 -23.78 -2.03
CA GLU A 500 -5.67 -23.31 -0.73
C GLU A 500 -6.48 -23.99 0.40
N PRO A 501 -5.96 -24.07 1.64
CA PRO A 501 -6.71 -24.61 2.76
C PRO A 501 -8.00 -23.82 3.04
N ILE A 502 -9.14 -24.50 3.11
CA ILE A 502 -10.43 -23.90 3.49
C ILE A 502 -11.01 -24.62 4.72
N PRO A 503 -11.74 -23.96 5.63
CA PRO A 503 -12.36 -24.66 6.76
C PRO A 503 -13.35 -25.73 6.30
N LEU A 504 -13.24 -26.95 6.86
CA LEU A 504 -14.05 -28.12 6.50
C LEU A 504 -15.56 -27.83 6.58
N LYS A 505 -15.97 -26.99 7.54
CA LYS A 505 -17.38 -26.61 7.74
C LYS A 505 -18.08 -26.11 6.47
N TYR A 506 -17.40 -25.37 5.60
CA TYR A 506 -18.00 -24.84 4.38
C TYR A 506 -18.21 -25.93 3.33
N VAL A 507 -17.26 -26.87 3.21
CA VAL A 507 -17.43 -28.03 2.33
C VAL A 507 -18.61 -28.88 2.80
N VAL A 508 -18.72 -29.11 4.11
CA VAL A 508 -19.83 -29.86 4.72
C VAL A 508 -21.15 -29.15 4.48
N GLN A 509 -21.24 -27.84 4.74
CA GLN A 509 -22.45 -27.03 4.48
C GLN A 509 -22.87 -27.11 3.02
N TYR A 510 -21.93 -27.07 2.06
CA TYR A 510 -22.25 -27.24 0.65
C TYR A 510 -22.87 -28.60 0.37
N VAL A 511 -22.24 -29.67 0.86
CA VAL A 511 -22.77 -31.04 0.69
C VAL A 511 -24.16 -31.17 1.31
N MET A 512 -24.39 -30.60 2.49
CA MET A 512 -25.70 -30.59 3.16
C MET A 512 -26.75 -29.81 2.36
N SER A 513 -26.38 -28.71 1.70
CA SER A 513 -27.30 -27.96 0.83
C SER A 513 -27.71 -28.77 -0.43
N CYS A 514 -26.84 -29.67 -0.88
CA CYS A 514 -27.11 -30.59 -1.97
C CYS A 514 -27.85 -31.86 -1.50
N MET A 515 -27.62 -32.28 -0.24
CA MET A 515 -28.12 -33.50 0.37
C MET A 515 -28.67 -33.24 1.79
N PRO A 516 -29.84 -32.59 1.93
CA PRO A 516 -30.36 -32.16 3.23
C PRO A 516 -30.78 -33.32 4.15
N ASP A 517 -31.01 -34.51 3.61
CA ASP A 517 -31.45 -35.69 4.36
C ASP A 517 -30.29 -36.43 5.09
N LYS A 518 -29.06 -35.93 4.98
CA LYS A 518 -27.88 -36.55 5.61
C LYS A 518 -27.57 -35.90 6.96
N ASP A 519 -26.88 -36.64 7.82
CA ASP A 519 -26.40 -36.13 9.10
C ASP A 519 -25.07 -35.36 8.89
N GLN A 520 -24.95 -34.18 9.50
CA GLN A 520 -23.82 -33.27 9.30
C GLN A 520 -22.50 -33.86 9.81
N ASP A 521 -22.51 -34.51 10.98
CA ASP A 521 -21.31 -35.11 11.57
C ASP A 521 -20.88 -36.35 10.77
N ALA A 522 -21.84 -37.13 10.29
CA ALA A 522 -21.57 -38.25 9.38
C ALA A 522 -20.95 -37.78 8.06
N VAL A 523 -21.41 -36.66 7.48
CA VAL A 523 -20.82 -36.07 6.26
C VAL A 523 -19.40 -35.58 6.54
N ALA A 524 -19.18 -34.86 7.64
CA ALA A 524 -17.86 -34.37 8.03
C ALA A 524 -16.86 -35.53 8.24
N ALA A 525 -17.28 -36.59 8.94
CA ALA A 525 -16.49 -37.81 9.14
C ALA A 525 -16.22 -38.55 7.81
N HIS A 526 -17.20 -38.59 6.92
CA HIS A 526 -17.05 -39.26 5.63
C HIS A 526 -16.05 -38.54 4.71
N ILE A 527 -16.08 -37.21 4.69
CA ILE A 527 -15.12 -36.40 3.92
C ILE A 527 -13.72 -36.53 4.53
N SER A 528 -13.61 -36.49 5.86
CA SER A 528 -12.31 -36.52 6.55
C SER A 528 -11.56 -37.84 6.42
N LEU A 529 -12.29 -38.95 6.28
CA LEU A 529 -11.72 -40.29 6.05
C LEU A 529 -11.28 -40.53 4.60
N SER A 530 -11.57 -39.61 3.67
CA SER A 530 -11.19 -39.77 2.27
C SER A 530 -9.69 -39.52 2.09
N SER A 531 -9.03 -40.42 1.36
CA SER A 531 -7.60 -40.31 1.10
C SER A 531 -7.22 -39.39 -0.05
N LEU A 532 -8.22 -38.84 -0.75
CA LEU A 532 -8.04 -37.88 -1.83
C LEU A 532 -8.00 -36.42 -1.32
N VAL A 533 -8.29 -36.22 -0.04
CA VAL A 533 -8.21 -34.92 0.63
C VAL A 533 -7.09 -34.93 1.67
N ILE A 534 -6.54 -33.74 1.91
CA ILE A 534 -5.51 -33.49 2.92
C ILE A 534 -6.17 -32.65 4.01
N LEU A 535 -6.17 -33.18 5.23
CA LEU A 535 -6.57 -32.41 6.41
C LEU A 535 -5.33 -31.95 7.18
N SER A 536 -5.41 -30.75 7.72
CA SER A 536 -4.48 -30.26 8.73
C SER A 536 -5.24 -29.63 9.89
N GLU A 537 -4.70 -29.82 11.09
CA GLU A 537 -5.13 -29.08 12.27
C GLU A 537 -4.34 -27.78 12.31
N ASP A 538 -5.03 -26.66 12.15
CA ASP A 538 -4.45 -25.34 12.36
C ASP A 538 -4.80 -24.88 13.78
N VAL A 539 -3.86 -24.25 14.49
CA VAL A 539 -4.02 -23.91 15.91
C VAL A 539 -5.09 -22.81 16.11
N GLU A 540 -5.35 -22.02 15.07
CA GLU A 540 -6.31 -20.92 15.08
C GLU A 540 -7.64 -21.22 14.35
N ILE A 541 -7.68 -22.24 13.48
CA ILE A 541 -8.81 -22.52 12.60
C ILE A 541 -9.22 -23.99 12.78
N SER A 542 -10.51 -24.24 13.03
CA SER A 542 -11.13 -25.58 12.96
C SER A 542 -10.62 -26.37 11.75
N GLN A 543 -10.52 -27.70 11.81
CA GLN A 543 -10.07 -28.60 10.73
C GLN A 543 -10.17 -27.99 9.31
N VAL A 544 -9.01 -27.73 8.69
CA VAL A 544 -8.94 -27.19 7.33
C VAL A 544 -8.67 -28.31 6.34
N ILE A 545 -9.26 -28.19 5.15
CA ILE A 545 -9.22 -29.18 4.08
C ILE A 545 -8.63 -28.57 2.80
N ARG A 546 -7.79 -29.35 2.12
CA ARG A 546 -7.31 -29.08 0.75
C ARG A 546 -7.16 -30.40 -0.02
N VAL A 547 -6.84 -30.33 -1.31
CA VAL A 547 -6.53 -31.53 -2.12
C VAL A 547 -5.09 -31.46 -2.65
N HIS A 548 -4.52 -32.60 -3.01
CA HIS A 548 -3.25 -32.61 -3.74
C HIS A 548 -3.41 -31.86 -5.07
N GLN A 549 -2.37 -31.16 -5.51
CA GLN A 549 -2.41 -30.40 -6.78
C GLN A 549 -2.80 -31.27 -7.99
N VAL A 550 -2.36 -32.53 -8.04
CA VAL A 550 -2.73 -33.50 -9.09
C VAL A 550 -4.23 -33.84 -9.03
N VAL A 551 -4.79 -34.00 -7.82
CA VAL A 551 -6.22 -34.22 -7.61
C VAL A 551 -7.02 -33.00 -8.01
N TYR A 552 -6.61 -31.80 -7.59
CA TYR A 552 -7.26 -30.53 -7.95
C TYR A 552 -7.38 -30.36 -9.46
N HIS A 553 -6.29 -30.55 -10.22
CA HIS A 553 -6.33 -30.47 -11.67
C HIS A 553 -7.16 -31.59 -12.32
N GLY A 554 -7.14 -32.79 -11.73
CA GLY A 554 -8.01 -33.89 -12.16
C GLY A 554 -9.49 -33.53 -12.02
N LEU A 555 -9.87 -32.92 -10.90
CA LEU A 555 -11.22 -32.43 -10.64
C LEU A 555 -11.64 -31.32 -11.62
N GLN A 556 -10.75 -30.36 -11.89
CA GLN A 556 -11.03 -29.28 -12.86
C GLN A 556 -11.34 -29.78 -14.28
N LYS A 557 -10.82 -30.94 -14.68
CA LYS A 557 -11.10 -31.55 -15.99
C LYS A 557 -12.31 -32.48 -15.98
N LEU A 558 -12.52 -33.17 -14.87
CA LEU A 558 -13.55 -34.20 -14.74
C LEU A 558 -14.93 -33.61 -14.45
N LEU A 559 -14.98 -32.62 -13.57
CA LEU A 559 -16.22 -32.01 -13.15
C LEU A 559 -16.55 -30.86 -14.07
N ASP A 560 -17.70 -30.99 -14.72
CA ASP A 560 -18.28 -29.93 -15.51
C ASP A 560 -18.80 -28.83 -14.58
N ASP A 561 -18.18 -27.67 -14.69
CA ASP A 561 -18.47 -26.48 -13.90
C ASP A 561 -19.97 -26.09 -14.03
N ASP A 562 -20.60 -26.36 -15.17
CA ASP A 562 -21.99 -25.99 -15.48
C ASP A 562 -23.04 -26.71 -14.62
N LYS A 563 -22.68 -27.82 -13.97
CA LYS A 563 -23.60 -28.57 -13.08
C LYS A 563 -23.60 -28.06 -11.64
N THR A 564 -22.77 -27.09 -11.30
CA THR A 564 -22.65 -26.56 -9.94
C THR A 564 -23.71 -25.50 -9.70
N ASP A 565 -24.66 -25.75 -8.80
CA ASP A 565 -25.68 -24.79 -8.41
C ASP A 565 -25.05 -23.59 -7.69
N ILE A 566 -24.95 -22.46 -8.38
CA ILE A 566 -24.35 -21.21 -7.89
C ILE A 566 -25.13 -20.68 -6.68
N SER A 567 -26.45 -20.86 -6.64
CA SER A 567 -27.27 -20.39 -5.52
C SER A 567 -26.90 -21.12 -4.23
N LYS A 568 -26.70 -22.44 -4.32
CA LYS A 568 -26.26 -23.25 -3.18
C LYS A 568 -24.83 -22.94 -2.79
N LEU A 569 -23.94 -22.81 -3.77
CA LEU A 569 -22.53 -22.48 -3.55
C LEU A 569 -22.37 -21.15 -2.79
N MET A 570 -23.09 -20.11 -3.20
CA MET A 570 -23.03 -18.82 -2.53
C MET A 570 -23.68 -18.85 -1.15
N SER A 571 -24.75 -19.64 -0.95
CA SER A 571 -25.43 -19.76 0.34
C SER A 571 -24.56 -20.34 1.45
N VAL A 572 -23.54 -21.13 1.12
CA VAL A 572 -22.57 -21.67 2.09
C VAL A 572 -21.78 -20.56 2.80
N PHE A 573 -21.63 -19.41 2.14
CA PHE A 573 -20.96 -18.26 2.71
C PHE A 573 -21.94 -17.29 3.39
N SER A 574 -23.19 -17.68 3.67
CA SER A 574 -24.16 -16.83 4.37
C SER A 574 -23.69 -16.46 5.78
N ASP A 575 -23.01 -17.38 6.44
CA ASP A 575 -22.52 -17.28 7.82
C ASP A 575 -21.17 -16.53 7.90
N LEU A 576 -20.62 -16.12 6.75
CA LEU A 576 -19.40 -15.32 6.72
C LEU A 576 -19.72 -13.97 7.36
N VAL A 577 -18.88 -13.59 8.34
CA VAL A 577 -18.92 -12.38 9.18
C VAL A 577 -19.96 -11.35 8.73
N SER A 578 -20.99 -11.15 9.55
CA SER A 578 -21.97 -10.09 9.32
C SER A 578 -21.29 -8.73 9.42
N PHE A 579 -21.00 -8.08 8.28
CA PHE A 579 -20.69 -6.65 8.27
C PHE A 579 -21.91 -5.93 8.85
N LYS A 580 -21.87 -5.57 10.14
CA LYS A 580 -22.96 -4.82 10.79
C LYS A 580 -23.18 -3.48 10.12
N ASN A 581 -22.12 -2.92 9.52
CA ASN A 581 -22.15 -1.77 8.65
C ASN A 581 -21.15 -1.98 7.50
N VAL A 582 -21.60 -1.81 6.26
CA VAL A 582 -20.79 -1.95 5.02
C VAL A 582 -19.61 -0.97 5.02
N TYR A 583 -19.76 0.10 5.78
CA TYR A 583 -18.89 1.25 5.86
C TYR A 583 -17.91 1.12 7.05
N ASP A 584 -18.35 0.70 8.24
CA ASP A 584 -17.49 0.58 9.44
C ASP A 584 -16.94 -0.83 9.62
N VAL A 585 -16.00 -1.23 8.77
CA VAL A 585 -15.32 -2.52 8.92
C VAL A 585 -14.24 -2.42 9.99
N THR A 586 -14.27 -3.34 10.94
CA THR A 586 -13.24 -3.43 11.99
C THR A 586 -12.02 -4.19 11.50
N LYS A 587 -10.87 -3.91 12.12
CA LYS A 587 -9.62 -4.64 11.86
C LYS A 587 -9.78 -6.16 12.00
N ALA A 588 -10.53 -6.64 13.00
CA ALA A 588 -10.74 -8.07 13.24
C ALA A 588 -11.49 -8.75 12.08
N GLU A 589 -12.49 -8.07 11.50
CA GLU A 589 -13.29 -8.61 10.39
C GLU A 589 -12.47 -8.71 9.09
N ILE A 590 -11.58 -7.75 8.83
CA ILE A 590 -10.66 -7.81 7.67
C ILE A 590 -9.65 -8.95 7.84
N ILE A 591 -9.10 -9.14 9.03
CA ILE A 591 -8.16 -10.23 9.29
C ILE A 591 -8.87 -11.59 9.15
N ALA A 592 -10.07 -11.73 9.73
CA ALA A 592 -10.85 -12.96 9.68
C ALA A 592 -11.29 -13.37 8.27
N THR A 593 -11.46 -12.41 7.35
CA THR A 593 -11.93 -12.67 5.98
C THR A 593 -10.81 -12.86 4.97
N ARG A 594 -9.54 -12.60 5.33
CA ARG A 594 -8.39 -12.61 4.40
C ARG A 594 -8.17 -13.95 3.71
N SER A 595 -8.37 -15.07 4.42
CA SER A 595 -8.19 -16.42 3.86
C SER A 595 -9.19 -16.74 2.73
N PHE A 596 -10.35 -16.07 2.70
CA PHE A 596 -11.37 -16.29 1.68
C PHE A 596 -11.09 -15.54 0.38
N THR A 597 -10.28 -14.48 0.40
CA THR A 597 -10.05 -13.60 -0.76
C THR A 597 -9.58 -14.39 -1.98
N THR A 598 -8.59 -15.27 -1.83
CA THR A 598 -8.07 -16.09 -2.94
C THR A 598 -9.13 -17.02 -3.51
N HIS A 599 -9.97 -17.61 -2.65
CA HIS A 599 -11.09 -18.46 -3.08
C HIS A 599 -12.14 -17.65 -3.86
N PHE A 600 -12.50 -16.45 -3.39
CA PHE A 600 -13.44 -15.56 -4.08
C PHE A 600 -12.91 -15.03 -5.41
N VAL A 601 -11.60 -14.76 -5.52
CA VAL A 601 -10.99 -14.39 -6.81
C VAL A 601 -11.12 -15.52 -7.83
N VAL A 602 -10.82 -16.77 -7.47
CA VAL A 602 -11.00 -17.91 -8.38
C VAL A 602 -12.47 -18.11 -8.74
N LEU A 603 -13.36 -18.01 -7.75
CA LEU A 603 -14.79 -18.13 -7.94
C LEU A 603 -15.35 -17.05 -8.89
N SER A 604 -14.93 -15.79 -8.74
CA SER A 604 -15.37 -14.68 -9.59
C SER A 604 -15.03 -14.90 -11.06
N ARG A 605 -13.83 -15.43 -11.36
CA ARG A 605 -13.41 -15.75 -12.74
C ARG A 605 -14.29 -16.84 -13.35
N LYS A 606 -14.60 -17.88 -12.56
CA LYS A 606 -15.52 -18.95 -13.01
C LYS A 606 -16.94 -18.43 -13.23
N LEU A 607 -17.43 -17.53 -12.37
CA LEU A 607 -18.74 -16.91 -12.54
C LEU A 607 -18.80 -16.00 -13.77
N ASN A 608 -17.78 -15.19 -14.01
CA ASN A 608 -17.72 -14.29 -15.17
C ASN A 608 -17.76 -15.07 -16.50
N LEU A 609 -17.05 -16.20 -16.60
CA LEU A 609 -17.11 -17.08 -17.76
C LEU A 609 -18.50 -17.70 -17.99
N ARG A 610 -19.29 -17.91 -16.92
CA ARG A 610 -20.64 -18.49 -16.99
C ARG A 610 -21.74 -17.47 -17.32
N LEU A 611 -21.52 -16.19 -17.06
CA LEU A 611 -22.57 -15.17 -17.01
C LEU A 611 -22.54 -14.16 -18.17
N LEU A 612 -21.85 -14.48 -19.28
CA LEU A 612 -21.93 -13.73 -20.54
C LEU A 612 -23.34 -13.64 -21.15
N ASP A 613 -24.31 -14.39 -20.58
CA ASP A 613 -25.73 -14.27 -20.89
C ASP A 613 -26.52 -14.14 -19.58
N HIS A 614 -26.77 -12.89 -19.13
CA HIS A 614 -27.44 -12.57 -17.86
C HIS A 614 -28.86 -13.16 -17.75
N SER A 615 -29.42 -13.77 -18.80
CA SER A 615 -30.81 -14.23 -18.93
C SER A 615 -31.18 -15.47 -18.08
N THR A 616 -30.22 -16.15 -17.45
CA THR A 616 -30.44 -17.48 -16.82
C THR A 616 -30.59 -17.50 -15.29
N LEU A 617 -30.38 -16.37 -14.59
CA LEU A 617 -30.48 -16.34 -13.12
C LEU A 617 -31.95 -16.30 -12.64
N PRO A 618 -32.39 -17.27 -11.82
CA PRO A 618 -33.77 -17.33 -11.34
C PRO A 618 -34.10 -16.14 -10.42
N ALA A 619 -35.20 -15.44 -10.73
CA ALA A 619 -35.69 -14.22 -10.07
C ALA A 619 -36.14 -14.38 -8.59
N LYS A 620 -35.71 -15.43 -7.87
CA LYS A 620 -36.21 -15.80 -6.53
C LYS A 620 -35.15 -15.98 -5.43
N SER A 621 -33.88 -15.65 -5.65
CA SER A 621 -32.83 -15.85 -4.64
C SER A 621 -32.30 -14.54 -4.05
N LEU A 622 -33.14 -13.81 -3.30
CA LEU A 622 -32.70 -12.64 -2.51
C LEU A 622 -31.51 -12.99 -1.57
N ASN A 623 -31.48 -14.23 -1.05
CA ASN A 623 -30.37 -14.75 -0.24
C ASN A 623 -29.06 -14.92 -1.03
N ALA A 624 -29.13 -15.25 -2.33
CA ALA A 624 -27.93 -15.34 -3.16
C ALA A 624 -27.38 -13.94 -3.47
N ALA A 625 -28.26 -12.95 -3.67
CA ALA A 625 -27.85 -11.55 -3.84
C ALA A 625 -27.13 -11.02 -2.59
N ASP A 626 -27.63 -11.29 -1.38
CA ASP A 626 -26.95 -10.92 -0.14
C ASP A 626 -25.55 -11.56 -0.01
N CYS A 627 -25.42 -12.84 -0.35
CA CYS A 627 -24.12 -13.52 -0.32
C CYS A 627 -23.14 -12.97 -1.36
N LEU A 628 -23.63 -12.65 -2.58
CA LEU A 628 -22.83 -12.00 -3.62
C LEU A 628 -22.38 -10.60 -3.20
N PHE A 629 -23.28 -9.83 -2.57
CA PHE A 629 -22.96 -8.52 -2.02
C PHE A 629 -21.87 -8.60 -0.93
N LYS A 630 -21.98 -9.57 -0.01
CA LYS A 630 -20.96 -9.83 1.03
C LYS A 630 -19.62 -10.22 0.42
N ALA A 631 -19.60 -11.17 -0.53
CA ALA A 631 -18.38 -11.58 -1.22
C ALA A 631 -17.72 -10.42 -1.98
N GLY A 632 -18.52 -9.63 -2.72
CA GLY A 632 -18.05 -8.44 -3.42
C GLY A 632 -17.49 -7.37 -2.48
N SER A 633 -18.14 -7.16 -1.34
CA SER A 633 -17.68 -6.25 -0.29
C SER A 633 -16.37 -6.70 0.36
N ILE A 634 -16.20 -8.00 0.63
CA ILE A 634 -14.94 -8.55 1.15
C ILE A 634 -13.83 -8.36 0.12
N CYS A 635 -14.10 -8.68 -1.15
CA CYS A 635 -13.13 -8.47 -2.22
C CYS A 635 -12.74 -7.00 -2.34
N LEU A 636 -13.68 -6.06 -2.20
CA LEU A 636 -13.39 -4.63 -2.21
C LEU A 636 -12.44 -4.25 -1.06
N VAL A 637 -12.80 -4.60 0.17
CA VAL A 637 -12.03 -4.28 1.38
C VAL A 637 -10.66 -4.97 1.41
N GLN A 638 -10.52 -6.10 0.70
CA GLN A 638 -9.25 -6.82 0.55
C GLN A 638 -8.48 -6.37 -0.72
N GLY A 639 -8.94 -5.35 -1.44
CA GLY A 639 -8.25 -4.79 -2.61
C GLY A 639 -8.27 -5.67 -3.87
N SER A 640 -9.16 -6.66 -3.93
CA SER A 640 -9.39 -7.53 -5.08
C SER A 640 -10.49 -6.96 -5.99
N TYR A 641 -10.23 -5.78 -6.56
CA TYR A 641 -11.23 -4.97 -7.29
C TYR A 641 -11.93 -5.71 -8.44
N GLY A 642 -11.19 -6.44 -9.29
CA GLY A 642 -11.82 -7.16 -10.40
C GLY A 642 -12.78 -8.28 -9.97
N ALA A 643 -12.51 -8.95 -8.85
CA ALA A 643 -13.44 -9.92 -8.28
C ALA A 643 -14.66 -9.22 -7.66
N SER A 644 -14.43 -8.08 -6.99
CA SER A 644 -15.48 -7.25 -6.41
C SER A 644 -16.48 -6.76 -7.47
N GLU A 645 -15.97 -6.26 -8.61
CA GLU A 645 -16.79 -5.78 -9.73
C GLU A 645 -17.77 -6.87 -10.19
N ILE A 646 -17.25 -8.07 -10.49
CA ILE A 646 -18.05 -9.20 -10.96
C ILE A 646 -19.16 -9.54 -9.96
N PHE A 647 -18.85 -9.68 -8.67
CA PHE A 647 -19.85 -10.07 -7.67
C PHE A 647 -20.93 -9.00 -7.48
N LEU A 648 -20.53 -7.73 -7.44
CA LEU A 648 -21.45 -6.62 -7.22
C LEU A 648 -22.33 -6.33 -8.44
N GLU A 649 -21.81 -6.47 -9.67
CA GLU A 649 -22.60 -6.34 -10.90
C GLU A 649 -23.65 -7.45 -11.01
N ILE A 650 -23.29 -8.70 -10.69
CA ILE A 650 -24.24 -9.81 -10.66
C ILE A 650 -25.32 -9.54 -9.60
N CYS A 651 -24.92 -9.10 -8.41
CA CYS A 651 -25.86 -8.73 -7.33
C CYS A 651 -26.83 -7.64 -7.79
N LEU A 652 -26.32 -6.57 -8.40
CA LEU A 652 -27.10 -5.45 -8.93
C LEU A 652 -28.14 -5.95 -9.94
N SER A 653 -27.75 -6.81 -10.87
CA SER A 653 -28.67 -7.34 -11.90
C SER A 653 -29.83 -8.13 -11.31
N ILE A 654 -29.59 -8.91 -10.23
CA ILE A 654 -30.62 -9.69 -9.53
C ILE A 654 -31.59 -8.76 -8.78
N GLN A 655 -31.04 -7.77 -8.07
CA GLN A 655 -31.83 -6.80 -7.31
C GLN A 655 -32.67 -5.90 -8.22
N GLN A 656 -32.12 -5.42 -9.34
CA GLN A 656 -32.86 -4.63 -10.33
C GLN A 656 -34.03 -5.43 -10.91
N ARG A 657 -33.86 -6.70 -11.31
CA ARG A 657 -34.99 -7.53 -11.77
C ARG A 657 -36.06 -7.74 -10.69
N SER A 658 -35.64 -7.90 -9.45
CA SER A 658 -36.55 -8.07 -8.30
C SER A 658 -37.32 -6.79 -7.99
N TYR A 659 -36.70 -5.62 -8.18
CA TYR A 659 -37.31 -4.30 -8.03
C TYR A 659 -38.35 -4.00 -9.12
N HIS A 660 -38.08 -4.42 -10.37
CA HIS A 660 -38.96 -4.15 -11.52
C HIS A 660 -40.05 -5.22 -11.74
N SER A 661 -39.99 -6.38 -11.08
CA SER A 661 -40.99 -7.47 -11.17
C SER A 661 -42.18 -7.33 -10.20
N GLY A 662 -42.40 -6.12 -9.64
CA GLY A 662 -43.68 -5.72 -9.07
C GLY A 662 -44.84 -5.84 -10.09
N PRO A 663 -46.11 -5.82 -9.66
CA PRO A 663 -47.26 -6.47 -10.32
C PRO A 663 -47.72 -5.94 -11.70
N GLU A 664 -46.89 -5.25 -12.48
CA GLU A 664 -47.29 -4.60 -13.76
C GLU A 664 -46.51 -5.07 -15.00
N MET A 665 -45.58 -6.03 -14.90
CA MET A 665 -44.73 -6.46 -16.03
C MET A 665 -45.40 -7.39 -17.07
N ALA A 666 -46.67 -7.17 -17.41
CA ALA A 666 -47.37 -7.98 -18.42
C ALA A 666 -47.25 -7.45 -19.86
N GLN A 667 -46.54 -6.36 -20.16
CA GLN A 667 -46.62 -5.75 -21.50
C GLN A 667 -45.35 -5.36 -22.28
N ASP A 668 -44.13 -5.35 -21.73
CA ASP A 668 -42.98 -4.88 -22.52
C ASP A 668 -41.88 -5.94 -22.77
N GLN A 669 -41.82 -6.40 -24.03
CA GLN A 669 -40.86 -7.39 -24.55
C GLN A 669 -39.54 -6.79 -25.08
N ASN A 670 -39.29 -5.49 -24.93
CA ASN A 670 -38.14 -4.82 -25.58
C ASN A 670 -36.94 -4.46 -24.68
N PHE A 671 -36.93 -4.82 -23.40
CA PHE A 671 -35.91 -4.32 -22.45
C PHE A 671 -34.46 -4.85 -22.68
N ASN A 672 -34.28 -5.89 -23.50
CA ASN A 672 -32.95 -6.47 -23.77
C ASN A 672 -32.09 -5.64 -24.75
N SER A 673 -32.65 -4.65 -25.47
CA SER A 673 -31.88 -3.78 -26.38
C SER A 673 -31.18 -2.63 -25.66
N ASP A 674 -31.69 -2.20 -24.51
CA ASP A 674 -31.32 -0.90 -23.94
C ASP A 674 -30.13 -0.98 -22.97
N ILE A 675 -29.80 -2.18 -22.48
CA ILE A 675 -28.58 -2.44 -21.68
C ILE A 675 -27.30 -2.20 -22.50
N ALA A 676 -27.35 -2.38 -23.82
CA ALA A 676 -26.23 -2.03 -24.71
C ALA A 676 -26.19 -0.52 -25.05
N VAL A 677 -27.29 0.21 -24.88
CA VAL A 677 -27.44 1.62 -25.25
C VAL A 677 -27.19 2.57 -24.06
N MET A 678 -27.13 2.07 -22.83
CA MET A 678 -26.74 2.84 -21.63
C MET A 678 -25.32 3.45 -21.66
N SER A 679 -24.56 3.25 -22.74
CA SER A 679 -23.29 3.93 -23.03
C SER A 679 -23.39 5.20 -23.90
N LYS A 680 -24.57 5.55 -24.46
CA LYS A 680 -24.73 6.72 -25.36
C LYS A 680 -26.11 7.36 -25.29
N SER A 681 -26.36 8.22 -24.31
CA SER A 681 -27.02 9.54 -24.46
C SER A 681 -27.54 10.08 -23.12
N HIS A 682 -27.08 11.29 -22.77
CA HIS A 682 -27.63 12.09 -21.68
C HIS A 682 -28.72 13.00 -22.24
N LYS A 683 -30.01 12.68 -22.01
CA LYS A 683 -31.06 13.72 -21.88
C LYS A 683 -32.43 13.26 -21.35
N ASP A 684 -32.75 11.97 -21.30
CA ASP A 684 -34.12 11.51 -20.94
C ASP A 684 -34.20 10.76 -19.59
N LYS A 685 -33.63 11.32 -18.51
CA LYS A 685 -33.57 10.64 -17.18
C LYS A 685 -34.71 10.97 -16.20
N GLU A 686 -35.68 11.82 -16.54
CA GLU A 686 -36.70 12.27 -15.57
C GLU A 686 -38.06 11.54 -15.62
N SER A 687 -38.36 10.69 -16.59
CA SER A 687 -39.73 10.20 -16.82
C SER A 687 -40.03 8.72 -16.56
N HIS A 688 -39.08 7.91 -16.04
CA HIS A 688 -39.24 6.45 -15.98
C HIS A 688 -39.37 5.80 -14.59
N PHE A 689 -39.54 6.57 -13.51
CA PHE A 689 -39.61 6.05 -12.13
C PHE A 689 -40.95 6.32 -11.42
N GLU A 690 -42.09 6.15 -12.11
CA GLU A 690 -43.45 6.31 -11.56
C GLU A 690 -44.16 5.00 -11.13
N GLY A 691 -43.42 3.89 -10.93
CA GLY A 691 -43.99 2.62 -10.42
C GLY A 691 -44.13 2.57 -8.89
N LYS A 692 -45.29 2.14 -8.38
CA LYS A 692 -45.53 1.88 -6.94
C LYS A 692 -44.58 0.79 -6.40
N LEU A 693 -43.82 1.14 -5.35
CA LEU A 693 -42.78 0.31 -4.71
C LEU A 693 -43.21 -1.14 -4.41
N SER A 694 -42.40 -2.10 -4.87
CA SER A 694 -42.21 -3.40 -4.21
C SER A 694 -41.54 -3.20 -2.84
N SER A 695 -41.78 -4.13 -1.90
CA SER A 695 -41.27 -4.17 -0.51
C SER A 695 -40.01 -3.33 -0.21
N GLY A 696 -40.08 -2.46 0.81
CA GLY A 696 -39.00 -1.52 1.20
C GLY A 696 -37.61 -2.15 1.34
N ASP A 697 -37.52 -3.42 1.75
CA ASP A 697 -36.26 -4.15 1.91
C ASP A 697 -35.47 -4.33 0.59
N VAL A 698 -36.15 -4.51 -0.54
CA VAL A 698 -35.50 -4.65 -1.86
C VAL A 698 -34.90 -3.32 -2.31
N SER A 699 -35.55 -2.21 -1.96
CA SER A 699 -35.09 -0.86 -2.31
C SER A 699 -33.84 -0.48 -1.52
N ILE A 700 -33.78 -0.84 -0.23
CA ILE A 700 -32.60 -0.61 0.63
C ILE A 700 -31.40 -1.42 0.13
N ALA A 701 -31.61 -2.69 -0.21
CA ALA A 701 -30.55 -3.56 -0.72
C ALA A 701 -29.99 -3.07 -2.07
N LEU A 702 -30.86 -2.57 -2.95
CA LEU A 702 -30.47 -1.98 -4.24
C LEU A 702 -29.61 -0.72 -4.07
N ALA A 703 -30.06 0.22 -3.23
CA ALA A 703 -29.29 1.43 -2.93
C ALA A 703 -27.92 1.09 -2.33
N THR A 704 -27.86 0.13 -1.41
CA THR A 704 -26.60 -0.31 -0.77
C THR A 704 -25.62 -0.90 -1.78
N THR A 705 -26.10 -1.71 -2.73
CA THR A 705 -25.25 -2.31 -3.78
C THR A 705 -24.73 -1.25 -4.76
N LEU A 706 -25.57 -0.30 -5.18
CA LEU A 706 -25.17 0.82 -6.02
C LEU A 706 -24.07 1.67 -5.37
N LYS A 707 -24.21 2.01 -4.08
CA LYS A 707 -23.18 2.74 -3.35
C LYS A 707 -21.87 1.98 -3.28
N ARG A 708 -21.92 0.65 -3.07
CA ARG A 708 -20.72 -0.20 -3.00
C ARG A 708 -19.99 -0.32 -4.34
N LEU A 709 -20.73 -0.41 -5.45
CA LEU A 709 -20.16 -0.31 -6.80
C LEU A 709 -19.52 1.06 -7.04
N SER A 710 -20.13 2.11 -6.48
CA SER A 710 -19.59 3.45 -6.58
C SER A 710 -18.27 3.60 -5.82
N ASP A 711 -18.17 3.04 -4.60
CA ASP A 711 -16.90 2.98 -3.85
C ASP A 711 -15.81 2.28 -4.68
N LEU A 712 -16.14 1.11 -5.28
CA LEU A 712 -15.24 0.39 -6.17
C LEU A 712 -14.79 1.23 -7.38
N TYR A 713 -15.72 1.95 -8.03
CA TYR A 713 -15.36 2.79 -9.17
C TYR A 713 -14.59 4.05 -8.78
N ILE A 714 -14.78 4.58 -7.57
CA ILE A 714 -13.93 5.65 -7.02
C ILE A 714 -12.50 5.12 -6.82
N ASP A 715 -12.34 3.93 -6.24
CA ASP A 715 -11.03 3.28 -6.06
C ASP A 715 -10.32 2.99 -7.40
N LEU A 716 -11.09 2.70 -8.46
CA LEU A 716 -10.61 2.51 -9.83
C LEU A 716 -10.44 3.83 -10.60
N GLU A 717 -10.63 4.99 -9.97
CA GLU A 717 -10.58 6.34 -10.57
C GLU A 717 -11.58 6.56 -11.73
N ASN A 718 -12.66 5.77 -11.80
CA ASN A 718 -13.74 5.91 -12.79
C ASN A 718 -14.93 6.71 -12.23
N TYR A 719 -14.69 8.00 -12.03
CA TYR A 719 -15.66 8.92 -11.40
C TYR A 719 -16.97 9.09 -12.19
N LYS A 720 -16.96 8.89 -13.51
CA LYS A 720 -18.17 8.97 -14.35
C LYS A 720 -19.14 7.83 -14.04
N LYS A 721 -18.66 6.58 -13.99
CA LYS A 721 -19.50 5.44 -13.61
C LYS A 721 -19.97 5.55 -12.17
N ALA A 722 -19.08 5.94 -11.25
CA ALA A 722 -19.42 6.14 -9.85
C ALA A 722 -20.53 7.20 -9.68
N GLN A 723 -20.46 8.33 -10.40
CA GLN A 723 -21.51 9.36 -10.36
C GLN A 723 -22.88 8.79 -10.76
N ILE A 724 -22.95 8.01 -11.84
CA ILE A 724 -24.23 7.45 -12.34
C ILE A 724 -24.88 6.58 -11.26
N HIS A 725 -24.12 5.66 -10.65
CA HIS A 725 -24.65 4.78 -9.62
C HIS A 725 -25.02 5.52 -8.33
N LEU A 726 -24.28 6.57 -7.95
CA LEU A 726 -24.61 7.40 -6.79
C LEU A 726 -25.87 8.25 -7.02
N GLU A 727 -26.08 8.78 -8.22
CA GLU A 727 -27.31 9.49 -8.59
C GLU A 727 -28.53 8.55 -8.51
N GLU A 728 -28.40 7.31 -8.99
CA GLU A 728 -29.44 6.29 -8.88
C GLU A 728 -29.74 5.92 -7.41
N ALA A 729 -28.70 5.73 -6.60
CA ALA A 729 -28.85 5.44 -5.17
C ALA A 729 -29.53 6.60 -4.43
N LEU A 730 -29.15 7.84 -4.74
CA LEU A 730 -29.71 9.06 -4.14
C LEU A 730 -31.23 9.14 -4.36
N VAL A 731 -31.70 8.88 -5.58
CA VAL A 731 -33.15 8.91 -5.90
C VAL A 731 -33.93 7.86 -5.09
N ILE A 732 -33.35 6.67 -4.89
CA ILE A 732 -33.98 5.61 -4.10
C ILE A 732 -34.02 6.01 -2.61
N GLU A 733 -32.91 6.50 -2.06
CA GLU A 733 -32.79 6.88 -0.65
C GLU A 733 -33.67 8.08 -0.28
N GLU A 734 -33.77 9.10 -1.13
CA GLU A 734 -34.64 10.26 -0.90
C GLU A 734 -36.13 9.86 -0.91
N LYS A 735 -36.51 8.81 -1.66
CA LYS A 735 -37.87 8.26 -1.63
C LYS A 735 -38.14 7.43 -0.38
N LEU A 736 -37.14 6.70 0.13
CA LEU A 736 -37.26 5.84 1.32
C LEU A 736 -37.26 6.66 2.62
N HIS A 737 -36.37 7.63 2.73
CA HIS A 737 -36.18 8.42 3.94
C HIS A 737 -36.92 9.76 3.81
N ARG A 738 -38.07 9.90 4.51
CA ARG A 738 -38.80 11.17 4.62
C ARG A 738 -38.09 12.16 5.58
N GLY A 739 -36.79 12.40 5.40
CA GLY A 739 -35.99 13.28 6.27
C GLY A 739 -34.48 13.02 6.18
N ASP A 740 -33.71 13.69 7.05
CA ASP A 740 -32.26 13.51 7.16
C ASP A 740 -31.93 12.11 7.70
N HIS A 741 -31.04 11.38 7.01
CA HIS A 741 -30.62 10.02 7.38
C HIS A 741 -29.10 9.86 7.20
N PRO A 742 -28.38 9.19 8.13
CA PRO A 742 -26.92 9.03 8.03
C PRO A 742 -26.44 8.36 6.74
N GLU A 743 -27.22 7.41 6.19
CA GLU A 743 -26.85 6.75 4.93
C GLU A 743 -26.88 7.70 3.73
N LEU A 744 -27.82 8.66 3.72
CA LEU A 744 -27.92 9.68 2.68
C LEU A 744 -26.69 10.60 2.70
N ALA A 745 -26.17 10.92 3.89
CA ALA A 745 -24.94 11.72 4.01
C ALA A 745 -23.72 11.04 3.37
N ILE A 746 -23.62 9.70 3.43
CA ILE A 746 -22.55 8.94 2.77
C ILE A 746 -22.67 9.07 1.24
N THR A 747 -23.88 8.90 0.69
CA THR A 747 -24.15 9.02 -0.75
C THR A 747 -23.79 10.42 -1.26
N LEU A 748 -24.23 11.46 -0.54
CA LEU A 748 -23.92 12.85 -0.85
C LEU A 748 -22.41 13.15 -0.80
N LYS A 749 -21.70 12.62 0.21
CA LYS A 749 -20.25 12.75 0.33
C LYS A 749 -19.54 12.13 -0.88
N ASN A 750 -19.85 10.89 -1.22
CA ASN A 750 -19.23 10.18 -2.35
C ASN A 750 -19.53 10.89 -3.69
N LEU A 751 -20.73 11.45 -3.85
CA LEU A 751 -21.12 12.20 -5.04
C LEU A 751 -20.35 13.52 -5.13
N GLY A 752 -20.12 14.19 -3.99
CA GLY A 752 -19.21 15.33 -3.88
C GLY A 752 -17.79 15.01 -4.35
N VAL A 753 -17.22 13.88 -3.92
CA VAL A 753 -15.90 13.41 -4.39
C VAL A 753 -15.88 13.24 -5.92
N CYS A 754 -16.87 12.53 -6.48
CA CYS A 754 -16.94 12.29 -7.91
C CYS A 754 -17.02 13.61 -8.71
N LEU A 755 -17.88 14.54 -8.29
CA LEU A 755 -18.05 15.83 -8.96
C LEU A 755 -16.80 16.71 -8.88
N MET A 756 -16.08 16.67 -7.77
CA MET A 756 -14.79 17.37 -7.62
C MET A 756 -13.76 16.87 -8.63
N HIS A 757 -13.63 15.55 -8.81
CA HIS A 757 -12.73 14.97 -9.80
C HIS A 757 -13.17 15.21 -11.26
N LEU A 758 -14.46 15.43 -11.49
CA LEU A 758 -15.01 15.81 -12.79
C LEU A 758 -14.98 17.33 -13.05
N GLY A 759 -14.40 18.13 -12.16
CA GLY A 759 -14.28 19.59 -12.28
C GLY A 759 -15.56 20.37 -11.99
N GLN A 760 -16.62 19.72 -11.50
CA GLN A 760 -17.91 20.35 -11.14
C GLN A 760 -17.92 20.78 -9.68
N HIS A 761 -17.02 21.69 -9.32
CA HIS A 761 -16.74 21.99 -7.93
C HIS A 761 -17.88 22.65 -7.14
N GLU A 762 -18.64 23.56 -7.75
CA GLU A 762 -19.77 24.22 -7.07
C GLU A 762 -20.85 23.22 -6.64
N LYS A 763 -21.16 22.25 -7.51
CA LYS A 763 -22.10 21.18 -7.19
C LYS A 763 -21.54 20.26 -6.11
N ALA A 764 -20.25 19.94 -6.18
CA ALA A 764 -19.57 19.13 -5.17
C ALA A 764 -19.70 19.78 -3.78
N GLU A 765 -19.42 21.08 -3.68
CA GLU A 765 -19.54 21.82 -2.43
C GLU A 765 -20.99 21.83 -1.90
N ALA A 766 -21.99 22.05 -2.75
CA ALA A 766 -23.39 22.03 -2.34
C ALA A 766 -23.81 20.68 -1.73
N TYR A 767 -23.40 19.57 -2.35
CA TYR A 767 -23.68 18.23 -1.83
C TYR A 767 -22.92 17.93 -0.54
N LEU A 768 -21.67 18.36 -0.43
CA LEU A 768 -20.85 18.18 0.78
C LEU A 768 -21.36 19.01 1.96
N GLN A 769 -21.80 20.25 1.73
CA GLN A 769 -22.44 21.08 2.76
C GLN A 769 -23.76 20.48 3.23
N ARG A 770 -24.55 19.90 2.31
CA ARG A 770 -25.78 19.16 2.67
C ARG A 770 -25.45 17.92 3.50
N ALA A 771 -24.43 17.15 3.13
CA ALA A 771 -23.96 16.00 3.89
C ALA A 771 -23.48 16.40 5.30
N LEU A 772 -22.73 17.51 5.41
CA LEU A 772 -22.27 18.06 6.68
C LEU A 772 -23.44 18.44 7.60
N ALA A 773 -24.41 19.20 7.08
CA ALA A 773 -25.59 19.62 7.85
C ALA A 773 -26.43 18.43 8.32
N MET A 774 -26.56 17.39 7.48
CA MET A 774 -27.24 16.14 7.85
C MET A 774 -26.49 15.42 8.97
N GLN A 775 -25.16 15.28 8.85
CA GLN A 775 -24.35 14.58 9.84
C GLN A 775 -24.36 15.29 11.20
N GLU A 776 -24.21 16.62 11.20
CA GLU A 776 -24.26 17.44 12.42
C GLU A 776 -25.64 17.41 13.11
N LYS A 777 -26.72 17.20 12.36
CA LYS A 777 -28.09 17.13 12.88
C LYS A 777 -28.48 15.72 13.37
N CYS A 778 -27.98 14.68 12.73
CA CYS A 778 -28.33 13.29 13.03
C CYS A 778 -27.49 12.69 14.17
N GLN A 779 -26.23 13.10 14.33
CA GLN A 779 -25.32 12.55 15.33
C GLN A 779 -24.54 13.66 16.02
N GLY A 780 -24.74 13.83 17.32
CA GLY A 780 -24.13 14.88 18.14
C GLY A 780 -22.69 14.64 18.60
N GLU A 781 -21.99 13.63 18.06
CA GLU A 781 -20.64 13.25 18.49
C GLU A 781 -19.65 13.15 17.31
N ASN A 782 -18.39 13.51 17.58
CA ASN A 782 -17.26 13.42 16.66
C ASN A 782 -17.08 11.98 16.16
N ASN A 783 -17.21 11.75 14.84
CA ASN A 783 -17.10 10.43 14.20
C ASN A 783 -16.34 10.51 12.86
N THR A 784 -15.90 9.35 12.35
CA THR A 784 -15.03 9.27 11.16
C THR A 784 -15.71 9.83 9.91
N LEU A 785 -17.02 9.63 9.74
CA LEU A 785 -17.75 10.18 8.59
C LEU A 785 -17.75 11.72 8.59
N LEU A 786 -17.86 12.35 9.76
CA LEU A 786 -17.75 13.80 9.89
C LEU A 786 -16.34 14.29 9.52
N ALA A 787 -15.29 13.59 9.95
CA ALA A 787 -13.91 13.92 9.57
C ALA A 787 -13.70 13.83 8.05
N ASP A 788 -14.19 12.77 7.40
CA ASP A 788 -14.10 12.59 5.94
C ASP A 788 -14.79 13.74 5.18
N ILE A 789 -16.03 14.09 5.57
CA ILE A 789 -16.79 15.19 4.94
C ILE A 789 -16.01 16.50 5.05
N LEU A 790 -15.47 16.80 6.24
CA LEU A 790 -14.68 18.00 6.48
C LEU A 790 -13.43 18.03 5.60
N ILE A 791 -12.70 16.92 5.48
CA ILE A 791 -11.48 16.84 4.66
C ILE A 791 -11.79 17.05 3.17
N ILE A 792 -12.86 16.45 2.66
CA ILE A 792 -13.23 16.63 1.25
C ILE A 792 -13.65 18.10 0.99
N LEU A 793 -14.33 18.74 1.95
CA LEU A 793 -14.59 20.17 1.91
C LEU A 793 -13.30 21.01 1.91
N VAL A 794 -12.29 20.64 2.71
CA VAL A 794 -10.96 21.30 2.70
C VAL A 794 -10.33 21.24 1.32
N ILE A 795 -10.31 20.07 0.68
CA ILE A 795 -9.74 19.89 -0.67
C ILE A 795 -10.49 20.76 -1.68
N SER A 796 -11.83 20.78 -1.62
CA SER A 796 -12.65 21.62 -2.50
C SER A 796 -12.34 23.10 -2.29
N LEU A 797 -12.35 23.59 -1.05
CA LEU A 797 -12.09 25.00 -0.73
C LEU A 797 -10.67 25.45 -1.10
N GLN A 798 -9.67 24.58 -0.96
CA GLN A 798 -8.30 24.83 -1.42
C GLN A 798 -8.24 25.09 -2.93
N SER A 799 -9.01 24.33 -3.73
CA SER A 799 -9.07 24.53 -5.19
C SER A 799 -9.72 25.87 -5.59
N HIS A 800 -10.55 26.47 -4.72
CA HIS A 800 -11.20 27.77 -4.92
C HIS A 800 -10.43 28.94 -4.28
N GLY A 801 -9.28 28.68 -3.65
CA GLY A 801 -8.47 29.70 -2.98
C GLY A 801 -8.99 30.14 -1.61
N GLU A 802 -9.99 29.47 -1.04
CA GLU A 802 -10.56 29.78 0.29
C GLU A 802 -9.74 29.15 1.44
N PHE A 803 -8.47 29.54 1.54
CA PHE A 803 -7.50 28.89 2.44
C PHE A 803 -7.83 29.00 3.93
N GLU A 804 -8.46 30.09 4.39
CA GLU A 804 -8.79 30.28 5.80
C GLU A 804 -9.92 29.34 6.26
N LYS A 805 -11.01 29.21 5.49
CA LYS A 805 -12.07 28.24 5.80
C LYS A 805 -11.53 26.81 5.72
N ALA A 806 -10.74 26.50 4.70
CA ALA A 806 -10.08 25.20 4.56
C ALA A 806 -9.20 24.86 5.78
N LYS A 807 -8.49 25.84 6.33
CA LYS A 807 -7.69 25.62 7.55
C LYS A 807 -8.56 25.28 8.76
N THR A 808 -9.67 25.99 8.96
CA THR A 808 -10.58 25.73 10.10
C THR A 808 -11.20 24.32 10.05
N TYR A 809 -11.65 23.87 8.88
CA TYR A 809 -12.18 22.51 8.73
C TYR A 809 -11.09 21.44 8.88
N CYS A 810 -9.86 21.73 8.44
CA CYS A 810 -8.72 20.83 8.63
C CYS A 810 -8.36 20.65 10.12
N GLU A 811 -8.39 21.73 10.91
CA GLU A 811 -8.15 21.69 12.36
C GLU A 811 -9.23 20.89 13.08
N ARG A 812 -10.51 21.10 12.71
CA ARG A 812 -11.64 20.35 13.25
C ARG A 812 -11.58 18.85 12.90
N ALA A 813 -11.24 18.51 11.66
CA ALA A 813 -11.05 17.12 11.25
C ALA A 813 -9.91 16.45 12.04
N LEU A 814 -8.82 17.18 12.29
CA LEU A 814 -7.70 16.69 13.09
C LEU A 814 -8.10 16.43 14.57
N GLU A 815 -8.91 17.29 15.18
CA GLU A 815 -9.41 17.08 16.54
C GLU A 815 -10.31 15.85 16.64
N ILE A 816 -11.18 15.63 15.65
CA ILE A 816 -12.04 14.45 15.57
C ILE A 816 -11.17 13.18 15.48
N GLU A 817 -10.18 13.17 14.59
CA GLU A 817 -9.26 12.03 14.43
C GLU A 817 -8.42 11.75 15.68
N GLN A 818 -7.98 12.78 16.40
CA GLN A 818 -7.27 12.60 17.67
C GLN A 818 -8.13 11.93 18.75
N GLN A 819 -9.44 12.19 18.75
CA GLN A 819 -10.38 11.56 19.68
C GLN A 819 -10.72 10.12 19.28
N LEU A 820 -10.72 9.81 17.98
CA LEU A 820 -11.04 8.49 17.44
C LEU A 820 -9.82 7.56 17.32
N ARG A 821 -8.64 8.01 17.78
CA ARG A 821 -7.34 7.35 17.60
C ARG A 821 -7.22 5.95 18.21
N ASP A 822 -8.03 5.66 19.23
CA ASP A 822 -8.11 4.34 19.87
C ASP A 822 -9.15 3.41 19.23
N SER A 823 -9.83 3.85 18.16
CA SER A 823 -10.86 3.04 17.51
C SER A 823 -10.27 1.92 16.63
N GLU A 824 -10.90 0.75 16.64
CA GLU A 824 -10.49 -0.42 15.85
C GLU A 824 -10.87 -0.33 14.35
N TYR A 825 -11.38 0.83 13.91
CA TYR A 825 -11.90 1.03 12.56
C TYR A 825 -10.80 1.39 11.56
N VAL A 826 -10.90 0.78 10.39
CA VAL A 826 -9.86 0.86 9.35
C VAL A 826 -9.83 2.22 8.66
N ARG A 827 -10.97 2.91 8.62
CA ARG A 827 -11.13 4.22 7.99
C ARG A 827 -10.29 5.33 8.59
N VAL A 828 -9.89 5.20 9.86
CA VAL A 828 -8.93 6.11 10.49
C VAL A 828 -7.63 6.20 9.69
N ALA A 829 -7.15 5.10 9.10
CA ALA A 829 -5.95 5.13 8.26
C ALA A 829 -6.17 5.96 6.98
N ASP A 830 -7.39 5.93 6.43
CA ASP A 830 -7.73 6.62 5.20
C ASP A 830 -7.82 8.12 5.46
N THR A 831 -8.56 8.50 6.50
CA THR A 831 -8.73 9.87 6.96
C THR A 831 -7.38 10.52 7.34
N ILE A 832 -6.49 9.78 8.02
CA ILE A 832 -5.12 10.23 8.34
C ILE A 832 -4.28 10.46 7.07
N ASN A 833 -4.41 9.60 6.06
CA ASN A 833 -3.72 9.81 4.78
C ASN A 833 -4.22 11.08 4.11
N ASP A 834 -5.52 11.32 4.09
CA ASP A 834 -6.11 12.48 3.40
C ASP A 834 -5.83 13.80 4.15
N LEU A 835 -5.74 13.76 5.49
CA LEU A 835 -5.18 14.85 6.29
C LEU A 835 -3.73 15.16 5.88
N GLY A 836 -2.93 14.13 5.59
CA GLY A 836 -1.59 14.30 5.04
C GLY A 836 -1.60 15.04 3.70
N VAL A 837 -2.55 14.72 2.81
CA VAL A 837 -2.73 15.42 1.52
C VAL A 837 -3.07 16.89 1.74
N CYS A 838 -4.01 17.17 2.65
CA CYS A 838 -4.40 18.54 3.00
C CYS A 838 -3.20 19.36 3.51
N LEU A 839 -2.38 18.78 4.40
CA LEU A 839 -1.18 19.43 4.93
C LEU A 839 -0.09 19.64 3.87
N SER A 840 0.07 18.69 2.94
CA SER A 840 0.98 18.83 1.80
C SER A 840 0.55 20.01 0.91
N ASN A 841 -0.75 20.20 0.69
CA ASN A 841 -1.29 21.36 -0.04
C ASN A 841 -1.05 22.69 0.70
N PHE A 842 -1.07 22.68 2.04
CA PHE A 842 -0.64 23.82 2.87
C PHE A 842 0.90 24.00 2.95
N LYS A 843 1.68 23.21 2.20
CA LYS A 843 3.15 23.21 2.17
C LYS A 843 3.81 22.81 3.49
N ASP A 844 3.08 22.15 4.40
CA ASP A 844 3.64 21.55 5.62
C ASP A 844 4.03 20.07 5.38
N GLU A 845 5.01 19.87 4.48
CA GLU A 845 5.41 18.53 4.04
C GLU A 845 5.98 17.66 5.17
N LYS A 846 6.56 18.28 6.22
CA LYS A 846 7.09 17.55 7.38
C LYS A 846 5.95 16.89 8.16
N LYS A 847 4.89 17.62 8.47
CA LYS A 847 3.71 17.03 9.13
C LYS A 847 2.97 16.09 8.19
N ALA A 848 2.80 16.43 6.91
CA ALA A 848 2.20 15.51 5.94
C ALA A 848 2.91 14.15 5.96
N THR A 849 4.25 14.15 5.96
CA THR A 849 5.05 12.92 6.05
C THR A 849 4.83 12.14 7.35
N THR A 850 4.62 12.80 8.50
CA THR A 850 4.32 12.10 9.75
C THR A 850 2.94 11.43 9.71
N PHE A 851 1.92 12.13 9.19
CA PHE A 851 0.58 11.56 9.02
C PHE A 851 0.60 10.40 8.03
N TYR A 852 1.26 10.54 6.88
CA TYR A 852 1.35 9.43 5.91
C TYR A 852 2.07 8.20 6.49
N LYS A 853 3.13 8.38 7.30
CA LYS A 853 3.81 7.26 7.99
C LYS A 853 2.93 6.61 9.05
N GLU A 854 2.10 7.39 9.73
CA GLU A 854 1.12 6.87 10.68
C GLU A 854 0.01 6.09 9.98
N ALA A 855 -0.56 6.62 8.89
CA ALA A 855 -1.50 5.93 8.03
C ALA A 855 -0.91 4.62 7.50
N LEU A 856 0.35 4.64 7.05
CA LEU A 856 1.06 3.44 6.62
C LEU A 856 1.16 2.40 7.74
N ARG A 857 1.54 2.81 8.97
CA ARG A 857 1.63 1.91 10.13
C ARG A 857 0.29 1.24 10.44
N LEU A 858 -0.80 2.00 10.38
CA LEU A 858 -2.15 1.47 10.60
C LEU A 858 -2.54 0.51 9.48
N THR A 859 -2.38 0.93 8.22
CA THR A 859 -2.66 0.16 7.01
C THR A 859 -1.91 -1.19 7.04
N GLU A 860 -0.64 -1.19 7.43
CA GLU A 860 0.17 -2.41 7.52
C GLU A 860 -0.24 -3.35 8.65
N SER A 861 -0.87 -2.81 9.70
CA SER A 861 -1.36 -3.63 10.80
C SER A 861 -2.67 -4.35 10.47
N VAL A 862 -3.40 -3.88 9.45
CA VAL A 862 -4.74 -4.37 9.09
C VAL A 862 -4.72 -5.14 7.76
N TYR A 863 -4.21 -4.50 6.70
CA TYR A 863 -4.30 -5.03 5.35
C TYR A 863 -3.13 -5.95 5.00
N HIS A 864 -3.31 -6.80 3.98
CA HIS A 864 -2.25 -7.72 3.56
C HIS A 864 -1.12 -6.97 2.86
N LYS A 865 0.03 -7.62 2.71
CA LYS A 865 1.28 -6.99 2.23
C LYS A 865 1.14 -6.26 0.88
N ASN A 866 0.21 -6.71 0.03
CA ASN A 866 0.02 -6.22 -1.34
C ASN A 866 -1.28 -5.42 -1.50
N HIS A 867 -1.85 -4.89 -0.42
CA HIS A 867 -3.10 -4.14 -0.51
C HIS A 867 -2.90 -2.81 -1.28
N PRO A 868 -3.79 -2.43 -2.21
CA PRO A 868 -3.67 -1.20 -3.00
C PRO A 868 -3.54 0.07 -2.15
N TYR A 869 -4.28 0.15 -1.04
CA TYR A 869 -4.21 1.29 -0.13
C TYR A 869 -2.82 1.53 0.48
N LYS A 870 -2.06 0.45 0.69
CA LYS A 870 -0.65 0.53 1.11
C LYS A 870 0.20 1.19 0.04
N ALA A 871 -0.05 0.88 -1.23
CA ALA A 871 0.67 1.50 -2.34
C ALA A 871 0.36 3.00 -2.48
N ILE A 872 -0.89 3.41 -2.21
CA ILE A 872 -1.30 4.83 -2.19
C ILE A 872 -0.57 5.59 -1.08
N THR A 873 -0.56 5.09 0.15
CA THR A 873 0.15 5.72 1.28
C THR A 873 1.66 5.79 1.02
N LEU A 874 2.29 4.70 0.53
CA LEU A 874 3.70 4.68 0.15
C LEU A 874 4.01 5.71 -0.96
N ARG A 875 3.14 5.85 -1.96
CA ARG A 875 3.26 6.87 -3.01
C ARG A 875 3.24 8.27 -2.41
N ASN A 876 2.29 8.57 -1.53
CA ASN A 876 2.15 9.89 -0.93
C ASN A 876 3.37 10.25 -0.06
N ILE A 877 3.91 9.29 0.69
CA ILE A 877 5.20 9.43 1.39
C ILE A 877 6.33 9.74 0.39
N GLY A 878 6.41 8.96 -0.70
CA GLY A 878 7.41 9.16 -1.75
C GLY A 878 7.37 10.57 -2.34
N VAL A 879 6.17 11.07 -2.68
CA VAL A 879 5.97 12.42 -3.23
C VAL A 879 6.39 13.49 -2.21
N SER A 880 5.96 13.37 -0.95
CA SER A 880 6.30 14.31 0.11
C SER A 880 7.82 14.38 0.37
N LEU A 881 8.49 13.23 0.44
CA LEU A 881 9.94 13.14 0.62
C LEU A 881 10.71 13.75 -0.57
N ARG A 882 10.21 13.60 -1.80
CA ARG A 882 10.79 14.24 -2.98
C ARG A 882 10.72 15.77 -2.89
N LYS A 883 9.58 16.31 -2.44
CA LYS A 883 9.43 17.76 -2.18
C LYS A 883 10.37 18.26 -1.08
N LEU A 884 10.66 17.43 -0.07
CA LEU A 884 11.66 17.67 0.97
C LEU A 884 13.12 17.50 0.49
N ARG A 885 13.34 17.11 -0.77
CA ARG A 885 14.64 16.79 -1.39
C ARG A 885 15.34 15.56 -0.80
N GLU A 886 14.60 14.66 -0.16
CA GLU A 886 15.10 13.35 0.30
C GLU A 886 14.92 12.29 -0.79
N ASN A 887 15.56 12.49 -1.94
CA ASN A 887 15.26 11.73 -3.17
C ASN A 887 15.63 10.24 -3.10
N GLU A 888 16.66 9.87 -2.34
CA GLU A 888 17.05 8.46 -2.14
C GLU A 888 16.02 7.67 -1.30
N THR A 889 15.45 8.29 -0.27
CA THR A 889 14.41 7.65 0.53
C THR A 889 13.10 7.60 -0.26
N SER A 890 12.74 8.69 -0.95
CA SER A 890 11.60 8.75 -1.87
C SER A 890 11.60 7.61 -2.90
N LYS A 891 12.75 7.38 -3.55
CA LYS A 891 12.95 6.28 -4.51
C LYS A 891 12.57 4.92 -3.92
N ARG A 892 13.02 4.61 -2.70
CA ARG A 892 12.70 3.33 -2.03
C ARG A 892 11.20 3.18 -1.77
N TYR A 893 10.51 4.25 -1.40
CA TYR A 893 9.05 4.22 -1.18
C TYR A 893 8.29 4.03 -2.50
N PHE A 894 8.72 4.68 -3.59
CA PHE A 894 8.15 4.44 -4.92
C PHE A 894 8.39 3.02 -5.44
N GLU A 895 9.57 2.44 -5.23
CA GLU A 895 9.86 1.04 -5.60
C GLU A 895 8.97 0.05 -4.82
N LYS A 896 8.75 0.30 -3.51
CA LYS A 896 7.81 -0.50 -2.70
C LYS A 896 6.38 -0.40 -3.23
N ALA A 897 5.91 0.81 -3.55
CA ALA A 897 4.57 1.04 -4.11
C ALA A 897 4.39 0.37 -5.48
N LEU A 898 5.40 0.49 -6.36
CA LEU A 898 5.41 -0.13 -7.69
C LEU A 898 5.29 -1.66 -7.60
N THR A 899 6.06 -2.29 -6.70
CA THR A 899 6.01 -3.74 -6.48
C THR A 899 4.59 -4.19 -6.12
N ILE A 900 3.88 -3.43 -5.29
CA ILE A 900 2.51 -3.75 -4.89
C ILE A 900 1.57 -3.65 -6.10
N TYR A 901 1.59 -2.56 -6.86
CA TYR A 901 0.74 -2.40 -8.05
C TYR A 901 1.01 -3.46 -9.12
N GLU A 902 2.28 -3.85 -9.32
CA GLU A 902 2.64 -4.93 -10.24
C GLU A 902 2.09 -6.28 -9.78
N THR A 903 2.20 -6.62 -8.49
CA THR A 903 1.62 -7.85 -7.96
C THR A 903 0.09 -7.87 -8.02
N GLY A 904 -0.54 -6.69 -7.96
CA GLY A 904 -1.98 -6.51 -8.08
C GLY A 904 -2.50 -6.48 -9.53
N ASN A 905 -1.63 -6.56 -10.54
CA ASN A 905 -1.97 -6.38 -11.96
C ASN A 905 -2.67 -5.05 -12.29
N ASP A 906 -2.44 -3.99 -11.51
CA ASP A 906 -3.01 -2.66 -11.75
C ASP A 906 -2.13 -1.87 -12.74
N GLN A 907 -2.49 -1.90 -14.02
CA GLN A 907 -1.69 -1.27 -15.07
C GLN A 907 -1.70 0.27 -15.00
N ASN A 908 -2.81 0.88 -14.56
CA ASN A 908 -2.95 2.33 -14.47
C ASN A 908 -2.05 2.90 -13.37
N ASN A 909 -2.15 2.34 -12.17
CA ASN A 909 -1.33 2.79 -11.05
C ASN A 909 0.15 2.38 -11.21
N THR A 910 0.43 1.27 -11.90
CA THR A 910 1.79 0.91 -12.30
C THR A 910 2.40 1.98 -13.19
N GLN A 911 1.67 2.48 -14.20
CA GLN A 911 2.13 3.55 -15.08
C GLN A 911 2.44 4.84 -14.29
N LEU A 912 1.53 5.26 -13.41
CA LEU A 912 1.71 6.42 -12.55
C LEU A 912 2.97 6.29 -11.67
N MET A 913 3.25 5.10 -11.13
CA MET A 913 4.45 4.86 -10.32
C MET A 913 5.72 4.85 -11.14
N LEU A 914 5.72 4.24 -12.32
CA LEU A 914 6.85 4.30 -13.24
C LEU A 914 7.20 5.74 -13.61
N ASN A 915 6.20 6.60 -13.84
CA ASN A 915 6.38 8.03 -14.06
C ASN A 915 6.96 8.77 -12.85
N SER A 916 6.41 8.51 -11.65
CA SER A 916 6.84 9.16 -10.41
C SER A 916 8.29 8.77 -10.04
N LEU A 917 8.62 7.49 -10.22
CA LEU A 917 9.97 6.95 -10.05
C LEU A 917 10.93 7.51 -11.11
N GLY A 918 10.50 7.60 -12.37
CA GLY A 918 11.25 8.22 -13.46
C GLY A 918 11.61 9.67 -13.15
N SER A 919 10.65 10.46 -12.66
CA SER A 919 10.88 11.84 -12.21
C SER A 919 11.87 11.91 -11.03
N CYS A 920 11.74 11.03 -10.04
CA CYS A 920 12.68 10.96 -8.91
C CYS A 920 14.12 10.62 -9.37
N LEU A 921 14.27 9.71 -10.32
CA LEU A 921 15.58 9.30 -10.86
C LEU A 921 16.22 10.39 -11.73
N ILE A 922 15.42 11.21 -12.43
CA ILE A 922 15.92 12.41 -13.14
C ILE A 922 16.55 13.38 -12.13
N GLU A 923 15.92 13.62 -10.99
CA GLU A 923 16.47 14.48 -9.94
C GLU A 923 17.76 13.91 -9.32
N LEU A 924 17.86 12.58 -9.20
CA LEU A 924 19.09 11.86 -8.80
C LEU A 924 20.16 11.78 -9.92
N LYS A 925 19.86 12.29 -11.11
CA LYS A 925 20.71 12.23 -12.32
C LYS A 925 21.00 10.81 -12.83
N GLU A 926 20.18 9.83 -12.44
CA GLU A 926 20.25 8.45 -12.93
C GLU A 926 19.45 8.29 -14.24
N TYR A 927 19.82 9.05 -15.28
CA TYR A 927 19.01 9.22 -16.49
C TYR A 927 18.74 7.93 -17.28
N ASP A 928 19.70 6.99 -17.32
CA ASP A 928 19.52 5.70 -18.02
C ASP A 928 18.43 4.84 -17.38
N LYS A 929 18.40 4.78 -16.05
CA LYS A 929 17.36 4.04 -15.31
C LYS A 929 16.01 4.75 -15.40
N ALA A 930 16.01 6.08 -15.25
CA ALA A 930 14.81 6.89 -15.42
C ALA A 930 14.16 6.65 -16.79
N LYS A 931 14.98 6.64 -17.85
CA LYS A 931 14.56 6.35 -19.21
C LYS A 931 13.90 4.97 -19.33
N ALA A 932 14.52 3.91 -18.80
CA ALA A 932 13.97 2.56 -18.86
C ALA A 932 12.58 2.45 -18.20
N TYR A 933 12.39 3.07 -17.04
CA TYR A 933 11.09 3.08 -16.36
C TYR A 933 10.03 3.87 -17.14
N LEU A 934 10.40 5.01 -17.73
CA LEU A 934 9.48 5.85 -18.51
C LEU A 934 9.11 5.23 -19.87
N GLU A 935 10.03 4.55 -20.56
CA GLU A 935 9.73 3.78 -21.78
C GLU A 935 8.78 2.62 -21.46
N ARG A 936 8.97 1.97 -20.31
CA ARG A 936 8.03 0.94 -19.83
C ARG A 936 6.65 1.52 -19.53
N ALA A 937 6.57 2.70 -18.89
CA ALA A 937 5.31 3.40 -18.65
C ALA A 937 4.57 3.70 -19.97
N LEU A 938 5.31 4.09 -21.01
CA LEU A 938 4.76 4.32 -22.36
C LEU A 938 4.20 3.03 -22.97
N SER A 939 4.92 1.91 -22.85
CA SER A 939 4.52 0.61 -23.43
C SER A 939 3.26 0.00 -22.79
N ILE A 940 3.02 0.27 -21.51
CA ILE A 940 1.81 -0.18 -20.81
C ILE A 940 0.60 0.57 -21.35
N ARG A 941 0.75 1.88 -21.62
CA ARG A 941 -0.31 2.72 -22.18
C ARG A 941 -0.68 2.34 -23.61
N GLU A 942 0.28 2.00 -24.47
CA GLU A 942 0.02 1.56 -25.86
C GLU A 942 -0.89 0.32 -25.96
N LYS A 943 -1.11 -0.40 -24.84
CA LYS A 943 -1.98 -1.57 -24.75
C LYS A 943 -3.34 -1.31 -24.08
N GLY A 944 -3.59 -0.11 -23.55
CA GLY A 944 -4.82 0.22 -22.80
C GLY A 944 -5.65 1.34 -23.45
N ASP A 945 -6.98 1.18 -23.47
CA ASP A 945 -7.96 2.14 -24.01
C ASP A 945 -8.27 3.30 -23.04
N ASN A 946 -7.26 4.05 -22.57
CA ASN A 946 -7.47 5.13 -21.60
C ASN A 946 -7.24 6.55 -22.16
N GLU A 947 -8.32 7.35 -22.18
CA GLU A 947 -8.46 8.73 -22.69
C GLU A 947 -7.85 9.84 -21.78
N ASN A 948 -6.73 9.60 -21.07
CA ASN A 948 -6.12 10.63 -20.20
C ASN A 948 -4.83 11.24 -20.77
N ASP A 949 -4.95 12.37 -21.47
CA ASP A 949 -3.84 13.03 -22.19
C ASP A 949 -2.80 13.74 -21.29
N SER A 950 -3.17 14.09 -20.05
CA SER A 950 -2.25 14.79 -19.13
C SER A 950 -1.05 13.93 -18.70
N GLN A 951 -1.25 12.63 -18.46
CA GLN A 951 -0.16 11.75 -18.00
C GLN A 951 0.84 11.43 -19.10
N LEU A 952 0.38 11.34 -20.36
CA LEU A 952 1.27 11.17 -21.52
C LEU A 952 2.21 12.35 -21.66
N ALA A 953 1.68 13.57 -21.55
CA ALA A 953 2.48 14.78 -21.59
C ALA A 953 3.57 14.75 -20.50
N THR A 954 3.25 14.32 -19.28
CA THR A 954 4.24 14.18 -18.20
C THR A 954 5.30 13.10 -18.51
N THR A 955 4.89 11.92 -19.00
CA THR A 955 5.82 10.85 -19.38
C THR A 955 6.77 11.29 -20.49
N LEU A 956 6.24 11.90 -21.55
CA LEU A 956 7.03 12.38 -22.68
C LEU A 956 7.97 13.52 -22.26
N ASN A 957 7.49 14.45 -21.42
CA ASN A 957 8.32 15.52 -20.89
C ASN A 957 9.51 14.98 -20.07
N ASN A 958 9.24 14.00 -19.18
CA ASN A 958 10.28 13.33 -18.40
C ASN A 958 11.26 12.54 -19.29
N LEU A 959 10.78 11.87 -20.34
CA LEU A 959 11.65 11.22 -21.34
C LEU A 959 12.54 12.23 -22.07
N GLY A 960 11.99 13.40 -22.40
CA GLY A 960 12.74 14.52 -22.95
C GLY A 960 13.86 14.98 -22.02
N PHE A 961 13.58 15.14 -20.72
CA PHE A 961 14.60 15.47 -19.70
C PHE A 961 15.66 14.37 -19.57
N CYS A 962 15.29 13.09 -19.63
CA CYS A 962 16.25 11.98 -19.66
C CYS A 962 17.18 12.07 -20.86
N HIS A 963 16.64 12.24 -22.07
CA HIS A 963 17.44 12.36 -23.29
C HIS A 963 18.34 13.61 -23.26
N TYR A 964 17.88 14.71 -22.67
CA TYR A 964 18.71 15.90 -22.46
C TYR A 964 19.87 15.63 -21.48
N GLY A 965 19.60 14.98 -20.34
CA GLY A 965 20.62 14.57 -19.37
C GLY A 965 21.66 13.60 -19.95
N LEU A 966 21.24 12.74 -20.88
CA LEU A 966 22.10 11.83 -21.65
C LEU A 966 22.81 12.50 -22.84
N LYS A 967 22.65 13.82 -23.02
CA LYS A 967 23.20 14.61 -24.14
C LYS A 967 22.74 14.16 -25.53
N GLN A 968 21.61 13.46 -25.61
CA GLN A 968 20.97 13.02 -26.85
C GLN A 968 19.98 14.09 -27.34
N TYR A 969 20.50 15.28 -27.64
CA TYR A 969 19.68 16.47 -27.88
C TYR A 969 18.70 16.30 -29.04
N ASP A 970 19.05 15.56 -30.09
CA ASP A 970 18.15 15.34 -31.22
C ASP A 970 16.95 14.45 -30.86
N LYS A 971 17.11 13.52 -29.91
CA LYS A 971 16.01 12.73 -29.37
C LYS A 971 15.20 13.52 -28.33
N ALA A 972 15.86 14.32 -27.49
CA ALA A 972 15.19 15.21 -26.54
C ALA A 972 14.25 16.20 -27.24
N LYS A 973 14.68 16.76 -28.39
CA LYS A 973 13.87 17.65 -29.25
C LYS A 973 12.56 17.04 -29.78
N VAL A 974 12.40 15.72 -29.72
CA VAL A 974 11.18 15.03 -30.17
C VAL A 974 10.12 14.98 -29.05
N TYR A 975 10.52 15.00 -27.78
CA TYR A 975 9.67 14.65 -26.63
C TYR A 975 9.19 15.81 -25.74
N LEU A 976 9.69 17.05 -25.92
CA LEU A 976 9.31 18.19 -25.05
C LEU A 976 8.42 19.24 -25.77
N VAL A 977 7.10 19.22 -25.56
CA VAL A 977 6.14 20.20 -26.13
C VAL A 977 6.28 21.59 -25.48
N ASP A 978 6.36 21.67 -24.16
CA ASP A 978 6.48 22.97 -23.46
C ASP A 978 7.89 23.59 -23.58
N THR A 979 8.91 22.78 -23.89
CA THR A 979 10.25 23.31 -24.22
C THR A 979 10.29 23.88 -25.63
N VAL A 980 9.46 23.40 -26.56
CA VAL A 980 9.33 24.00 -27.89
C VAL A 980 8.70 25.40 -27.80
N ASP A 981 7.65 25.58 -26.99
CA ASP A 981 7.06 26.90 -26.72
C ASP A 981 8.05 27.85 -26.00
N ASN A 982 8.79 27.35 -25.00
CA ASN A 982 9.79 28.15 -24.29
C ASN A 982 11.02 28.47 -25.14
N LEU A 983 11.45 27.57 -26.02
CA LEU A 983 12.51 27.84 -27.02
C LEU A 983 12.04 28.88 -28.05
N GLY A 984 10.77 28.79 -28.48
CA GLY A 984 10.14 29.83 -29.29
C GLY A 984 10.21 31.21 -28.62
N PHE A 985 9.94 31.26 -27.31
CA PHE A 985 10.01 32.50 -26.54
C PHE A 985 11.43 33.05 -26.44
N CYS A 986 12.42 32.18 -26.18
CA CYS A 986 13.83 32.57 -26.14
C CYS A 986 14.29 33.14 -27.49
N HIS A 987 13.95 32.50 -28.62
CA HIS A 987 14.28 33.00 -29.95
C HIS A 987 13.54 34.30 -30.28
N TYR A 988 12.31 34.48 -29.79
CA TYR A 988 11.57 35.75 -29.92
C TYR A 988 12.27 36.90 -29.17
N GLN A 989 12.73 36.66 -27.93
CA GLN A 989 13.50 37.66 -27.15
C GLN A 989 14.83 38.03 -27.83
N LEU A 990 15.42 37.10 -28.58
CA LEU A 990 16.62 37.33 -29.40
C LEU A 990 16.31 38.02 -30.75
N LYS A 991 15.05 38.41 -31.01
CA LYS A 991 14.56 38.96 -32.29
C LYS A 991 14.72 38.03 -33.49
N GLU A 992 14.94 36.74 -33.26
CA GLU A 992 15.05 35.71 -34.31
C GLU A 992 13.64 35.19 -34.68
N TYR A 993 12.79 36.07 -35.19
CA TYR A 993 11.36 35.81 -35.34
C TYR A 993 11.02 34.63 -36.26
N ASP A 994 11.81 34.36 -37.31
CA ASP A 994 11.59 33.21 -38.19
C ASP A 994 11.85 31.86 -37.49
N LYS A 995 12.85 31.79 -36.60
CA LYS A 995 13.11 30.59 -35.80
C LYS A 995 12.03 30.41 -34.74
N ALA A 996 11.66 31.50 -34.06
CA ALA A 996 10.57 31.51 -33.09
C ALA A 996 9.26 31.01 -33.72
N ARG A 997 8.92 31.51 -34.92
CA ARG A 997 7.76 31.06 -35.70
C ARG A 997 7.79 29.55 -35.94
N ALA A 998 8.90 29.02 -36.44
CA ALA A 998 9.01 27.59 -36.76
C ALA A 998 8.79 26.69 -35.53
N TYR A 999 9.27 27.11 -34.34
CA TYR A 999 9.01 26.40 -33.09
C TYR A 999 7.55 26.50 -32.67
N TYR A 1000 6.93 27.67 -32.71
CA TYR A 1000 5.53 27.81 -32.33
C TYR A 1000 4.55 27.16 -33.31
N GLU A 1001 4.83 27.14 -34.62
CA GLU A 1001 4.03 26.39 -35.62
C GLU A 1001 4.09 24.89 -35.34
N ARG A 1002 5.26 24.40 -34.90
CA ARG A 1002 5.43 23.01 -34.49
C ARG A 1002 4.68 22.71 -33.19
N ALA A 1003 4.74 23.59 -32.19
CA ALA A 1003 3.96 23.45 -30.96
C ALA A 1003 2.45 23.45 -31.25
N LEU A 1004 1.97 24.35 -32.12
CA LEU A 1004 0.59 24.40 -32.58
C LEU A 1004 0.16 23.09 -33.23
N SER A 1005 0.97 22.53 -34.15
CA SER A 1005 0.65 21.27 -34.83
C SER A 1005 0.54 20.06 -33.90
N ILE A 1006 1.20 20.10 -32.75
CA ILE A 1006 1.13 19.05 -31.72
C ILE A 1006 -0.12 19.26 -30.87
N ARG A 1007 -0.42 20.50 -30.47
CA ARG A 1007 -1.61 20.84 -29.66
C ARG A 1007 -2.92 20.62 -30.44
N GLU A 1008 -2.97 20.96 -31.72
CA GLU A 1008 -4.14 20.74 -32.60
C GLU A 1008 -4.43 19.24 -32.87
N LYS A 1009 -3.44 18.36 -32.71
CA LYS A 1009 -3.64 16.90 -32.83
C LYS A 1009 -4.13 16.24 -31.53
N ARG A 1010 -4.02 16.94 -30.40
CA ARG A 1010 -4.27 16.41 -29.06
C ARG A 1010 -5.73 16.53 -28.66
N ASP A 1011 -6.37 17.68 -28.89
CA ASP A 1011 -7.82 17.82 -28.78
C ASP A 1011 -8.25 19.16 -29.39
N ASN A 1012 -9.27 19.15 -30.26
CA ASN A 1012 -9.75 20.36 -30.91
C ASN A 1012 -10.59 21.20 -29.92
N GLU A 1013 -10.10 22.42 -29.63
CA GLU A 1013 -10.77 23.52 -28.91
C GLU A 1013 -10.67 23.57 -27.37
N ASN A 1014 -10.32 22.49 -26.65
CA ASN A 1014 -10.33 22.47 -25.16
C ASN A 1014 -8.94 22.56 -24.46
N ASP A 1015 -7.82 22.71 -25.20
CA ASP A 1015 -6.49 22.84 -24.59
C ASP A 1015 -6.31 24.24 -23.94
N PRO A 1016 -6.09 24.35 -22.60
CA PRO A 1016 -5.93 25.63 -21.91
C PRO A 1016 -4.75 26.49 -22.40
N GLN A 1017 -3.74 25.87 -23.02
CA GLN A 1017 -2.53 26.56 -23.48
C GLN A 1017 -2.54 26.87 -24.98
N LEU A 1018 -3.53 26.38 -25.74
CA LEU A 1018 -3.66 26.65 -27.17
C LEU A 1018 -3.80 28.16 -27.48
N PRO A 1019 -4.61 28.95 -26.74
CA PRO A 1019 -4.69 30.41 -26.96
C PRO A 1019 -3.35 31.13 -26.72
N SER A 1020 -2.51 30.62 -25.82
CA SER A 1020 -1.19 31.19 -25.52
C SER A 1020 -0.20 30.94 -26.65
N THR A 1021 -0.15 29.72 -27.21
CA THR A 1021 0.68 29.41 -28.39
C THR A 1021 0.24 30.22 -29.62
N LEU A 1022 -1.08 30.39 -29.82
CA LEU A 1022 -1.63 31.23 -30.89
C LEU A 1022 -1.29 32.72 -30.73
N ASN A 1023 -1.35 33.26 -29.50
CA ASN A 1023 -0.89 34.63 -29.21
C ASN A 1023 0.59 34.81 -29.53
N ASN A 1024 1.44 33.85 -29.14
CA ASN A 1024 2.88 33.90 -29.39
C ASN A 1024 3.22 33.81 -30.90
N LEU A 1025 2.46 33.05 -31.67
CA LEU A 1025 2.52 33.08 -33.14
C LEU A 1025 2.11 34.44 -33.70
N GLY A 1026 1.04 35.02 -33.17
CA GLY A 1026 0.62 36.39 -33.46
C GLY A 1026 1.75 37.40 -33.27
N PHE A 1027 2.45 37.34 -32.12
CA PHE A 1027 3.62 38.15 -31.84
C PHE A 1027 4.77 37.94 -32.84
N CYS A 1028 5.08 36.69 -33.19
CA CYS A 1028 6.14 36.42 -34.17
C CYS A 1028 5.82 36.99 -35.55
N HIS A 1029 4.59 36.82 -36.02
CA HIS A 1029 4.15 37.40 -37.29
C HIS A 1029 4.10 38.94 -37.24
N TYR A 1030 3.76 39.54 -36.09
CA TYR A 1030 3.87 40.98 -35.89
C TYR A 1030 5.33 41.47 -35.98
N GLY A 1031 6.26 40.77 -35.32
CA GLY A 1031 7.71 41.06 -35.40
C GLY A 1031 8.28 40.93 -36.81
N LEU A 1032 7.74 40.00 -37.62
CA LEU A 1032 8.05 39.83 -39.04
C LEU A 1032 7.33 40.84 -39.96
N LYS A 1033 6.57 41.80 -39.40
CA LYS A 1033 5.74 42.77 -40.14
C LYS A 1033 4.65 42.14 -41.02
N GLN A 1034 4.24 40.91 -40.71
CA GLN A 1034 3.18 40.16 -41.40
C GLN A 1034 1.84 40.34 -40.67
N TYR A 1035 1.35 41.57 -40.65
CA TYR A 1035 0.21 41.97 -39.81
C TYR A 1035 -1.09 41.22 -40.13
N ASP A 1036 -1.35 40.93 -41.41
CA ASP A 1036 -2.54 40.16 -41.82
C ASP A 1036 -2.53 38.72 -41.28
N LYS A 1037 -1.36 38.07 -41.23
CA LYS A 1037 -1.22 36.72 -40.66
C LYS A 1037 -1.29 36.73 -39.14
N ALA A 1038 -0.68 37.73 -38.50
CA ALA A 1038 -0.76 37.91 -37.06
C ALA A 1038 -2.21 38.02 -36.60
N LYS A 1039 -3.02 38.81 -37.33
CA LYS A 1039 -4.45 38.97 -37.08
C LYS A 1039 -5.20 37.63 -37.08
N VAL A 1040 -4.99 36.77 -38.08
CA VAL A 1040 -5.69 35.47 -38.19
C VAL A 1040 -5.46 34.59 -36.95
N TYR A 1041 -4.22 34.47 -36.47
CA TYR A 1041 -3.92 33.67 -35.28
C TYR A 1041 -4.47 34.28 -34.00
N LEU A 1042 -4.45 35.61 -33.89
CA LEU A 1042 -4.96 36.34 -32.72
C LEU A 1042 -6.50 36.33 -32.67
N GLU A 1043 -7.20 36.40 -33.80
CA GLU A 1043 -8.67 36.24 -33.87
C GLU A 1043 -9.07 34.81 -33.47
N LYS A 1044 -8.30 33.80 -33.88
CA LYS A 1044 -8.50 32.42 -33.44
C LYS A 1044 -8.30 32.31 -31.91
N ALA A 1045 -7.24 32.90 -31.36
CA ALA A 1045 -7.01 32.93 -29.91
C ALA A 1045 -8.13 33.66 -29.15
N LEU A 1046 -8.61 34.79 -29.68
CA LEU A 1046 -9.71 35.56 -29.11
C LEU A 1046 -10.99 34.73 -29.06
N SER A 1047 -11.37 34.07 -30.16
CA SER A 1047 -12.59 33.25 -30.23
C SER A 1047 -12.61 32.09 -29.24
N ILE A 1048 -11.44 31.55 -28.87
CA ILE A 1048 -11.33 30.49 -27.86
C ILE A 1048 -11.46 31.10 -26.46
N ARG A 1049 -10.80 32.22 -26.17
CA ARG A 1049 -10.87 32.89 -24.86
C ARG A 1049 -12.27 33.45 -24.57
N GLU A 1050 -13.01 33.87 -25.59
CA GLU A 1050 -14.38 34.40 -25.45
C GLU A 1050 -15.44 33.31 -25.20
N LYS A 1051 -15.14 32.03 -25.47
CA LYS A 1051 -16.06 30.91 -25.20
C LYS A 1051 -16.07 30.46 -23.73
N GLY A 1052 -15.17 30.94 -22.88
CA GLY A 1052 -15.08 30.59 -21.45
C GLY A 1052 -15.60 31.68 -20.50
N ASP A 1053 -15.90 31.32 -19.25
CA ASP A 1053 -16.49 32.19 -18.20
C ASP A 1053 -15.47 33.18 -17.56
N HIS A 1054 -14.57 33.76 -18.36
CA HIS A 1054 -13.51 34.64 -17.87
C HIS A 1054 -13.57 36.04 -18.50
N GLU A 1055 -14.67 36.76 -18.26
CA GLU A 1055 -14.85 38.14 -18.79
C GLU A 1055 -13.76 39.14 -18.33
N ASN A 1056 -13.00 38.82 -17.28
CA ASN A 1056 -11.97 39.68 -16.70
C ASN A 1056 -10.53 39.08 -16.75
N ASP A 1057 -10.26 38.12 -17.65
CA ASP A 1057 -8.93 37.52 -17.81
C ASP A 1057 -7.87 38.55 -18.29
N PRO A 1058 -6.77 38.81 -17.55
CA PRO A 1058 -5.70 39.70 -18.01
C PRO A 1058 -5.09 39.28 -19.36
N GLN A 1059 -5.07 37.98 -19.65
CA GLN A 1059 -4.53 37.45 -20.89
C GLN A 1059 -5.47 37.68 -22.08
N LEU A 1060 -6.78 37.81 -21.85
CA LEU A 1060 -7.74 38.29 -22.86
C LEU A 1060 -7.46 39.76 -23.21
N ALA A 1061 -7.19 40.61 -22.21
CA ALA A 1061 -6.80 42.00 -22.45
C ALA A 1061 -5.51 42.11 -23.29
N THR A 1062 -4.53 41.23 -23.04
CA THR A 1062 -3.30 41.16 -23.86
C THR A 1062 -3.59 40.73 -25.30
N THR A 1063 -4.45 39.75 -25.56
CA THR A 1063 -4.84 39.39 -26.94
C THR A 1063 -5.51 40.56 -27.68
N LEU A 1064 -6.43 41.26 -27.00
CA LEU A 1064 -7.13 42.43 -27.54
C LEU A 1064 -6.17 43.60 -27.84
N GLU A 1065 -5.19 43.84 -26.98
CA GLU A 1065 -4.15 44.86 -27.15
C GLU A 1065 -3.29 44.61 -28.41
N ILE A 1066 -2.86 43.36 -28.63
CA ILE A 1066 -2.06 42.99 -29.82
C ILE A 1066 -2.90 43.08 -31.09
N LEU A 1067 -4.17 42.67 -31.06
CA LEU A 1067 -5.10 42.89 -32.17
C LEU A 1067 -5.27 44.37 -32.48
N GLY A 1068 -5.39 45.20 -31.44
CA GLY A 1068 -5.39 46.66 -31.55
C GLY A 1068 -4.17 47.18 -32.30
N PHE A 1069 -2.97 46.70 -31.96
CA PHE A 1069 -1.73 47.05 -32.66
C PHE A 1069 -1.69 46.58 -34.12
N CYS A 1070 -2.12 45.36 -34.41
CA CYS A 1070 -2.21 44.86 -35.78
C CYS A 1070 -3.11 45.76 -36.63
N HIS A 1071 -4.30 46.11 -36.13
CA HIS A 1071 -5.21 47.03 -36.81
C HIS A 1071 -4.63 48.43 -36.95
N TYR A 1072 -3.87 48.91 -35.96
CA TYR A 1072 -3.18 50.20 -36.03
C TYR A 1072 -2.13 50.23 -37.15
N GLN A 1073 -1.29 49.20 -37.28
CA GLN A 1073 -0.28 49.11 -38.34
C GLN A 1073 -0.92 49.02 -39.74
N LEU A 1074 -2.10 48.40 -39.81
CA LEU A 1074 -2.93 48.36 -41.02
C LEU A 1074 -3.70 49.67 -41.28
N LYS A 1075 -3.50 50.72 -40.45
CA LYS A 1075 -4.18 52.03 -40.51
C LYS A 1075 -5.69 51.98 -40.28
N GLU A 1076 -6.19 50.90 -39.67
CA GLU A 1076 -7.59 50.73 -39.28
C GLU A 1076 -7.82 51.29 -37.86
N TYR A 1077 -7.59 52.59 -37.69
CA TYR A 1077 -7.52 53.24 -36.38
C TYR A 1077 -8.81 53.13 -35.54
N ASP A 1078 -9.98 53.13 -36.17
CA ASP A 1078 -11.26 52.98 -35.46
C ASP A 1078 -11.43 51.59 -34.85
N LYS A 1079 -10.98 50.53 -35.53
CA LYS A 1079 -11.00 49.16 -35.00
C LYS A 1079 -9.92 48.98 -33.93
N ALA A 1080 -8.74 49.54 -34.15
CA ALA A 1080 -7.66 49.53 -33.16
C ALA A 1080 -8.13 50.14 -31.84
N LYS A 1081 -8.80 51.29 -31.92
CA LYS A 1081 -9.43 51.95 -30.78
C LYS A 1081 -10.45 51.05 -30.09
N ALA A 1082 -11.39 50.44 -30.82
CA ALA A 1082 -12.43 49.59 -30.22
C ALA A 1082 -11.84 48.40 -29.43
N TYR A 1083 -10.81 47.73 -29.96
CA TYR A 1083 -10.13 46.64 -29.25
C TYR A 1083 -9.37 47.13 -28.02
N LEU A 1084 -8.69 48.27 -28.10
CA LEU A 1084 -7.96 48.86 -26.97
C LEU A 1084 -8.89 49.39 -25.86
N GLU A 1085 -10.06 49.96 -26.20
CA GLU A 1085 -11.08 50.36 -25.22
C GLU A 1085 -11.64 49.14 -24.47
N ARG A 1086 -11.82 48.02 -25.16
CA ARG A 1086 -12.24 46.76 -24.55
C ARG A 1086 -11.15 46.20 -23.63
N ALA A 1087 -9.89 46.19 -24.06
CA ALA A 1087 -8.74 45.80 -23.22
C ALA A 1087 -8.61 46.69 -21.97
N LEU A 1088 -8.83 48.00 -22.12
CA LEU A 1088 -8.82 48.96 -21.02
C LEU A 1088 -9.92 48.62 -19.99
N SER A 1089 -11.15 48.34 -20.45
CA SER A 1089 -12.25 48.00 -19.55
C SER A 1089 -12.01 46.74 -18.71
N ILE A 1090 -11.24 45.78 -19.23
CA ILE A 1090 -10.83 44.57 -18.50
C ILE A 1090 -9.76 44.92 -17.46
N ARG A 1091 -8.72 45.66 -17.85
CA ARG A 1091 -7.62 46.05 -16.95
C ARG A 1091 -8.06 47.01 -15.85
N GLU A 1092 -9.10 47.82 -16.06
CA GLU A 1092 -9.68 48.71 -15.05
C GLU A 1092 -10.51 47.99 -13.98
N LYS A 1093 -11.02 46.78 -14.26
CA LYS A 1093 -11.81 45.98 -13.31
C LYS A 1093 -10.97 45.10 -12.38
N GLY A 1094 -9.65 44.96 -12.63
CA GLY A 1094 -8.76 44.15 -11.80
C GLY A 1094 -8.24 44.87 -10.55
N ASP A 1095 -7.82 44.11 -9.53
CA ASP A 1095 -7.45 44.59 -8.17
C ASP A 1095 -6.20 45.50 -8.07
N ASN A 1096 -5.60 45.96 -9.17
CA ASN A 1096 -4.36 46.75 -9.15
C ASN A 1096 -4.45 48.06 -9.95
N GLU A 1097 -4.87 49.15 -9.27
CA GLU A 1097 -4.93 50.51 -9.86
C GLU A 1097 -3.58 51.09 -10.32
N ASN A 1098 -2.44 50.44 -10.01
CA ASN A 1098 -1.08 50.88 -10.33
C ASN A 1098 -0.31 49.95 -11.29
N ASP A 1099 -1.00 49.14 -12.10
CA ASP A 1099 -0.34 48.23 -13.04
C ASP A 1099 0.35 48.96 -14.23
N SER A 1100 1.61 48.58 -14.51
CA SER A 1100 2.38 49.03 -15.68
C SER A 1100 1.69 48.68 -17.01
N GLN A 1101 0.93 47.57 -17.03
CA GLN A 1101 0.17 47.14 -18.20
C GLN A 1101 -1.02 48.06 -18.48
N LEU A 1102 -1.73 48.52 -17.44
CA LEU A 1102 -2.79 49.54 -17.58
C LEU A 1102 -2.24 50.85 -18.16
N ALA A 1103 -1.08 51.30 -17.68
CA ALA A 1103 -0.40 52.47 -18.23
C ALA A 1103 0.04 52.31 -19.69
N THR A 1104 0.31 51.09 -20.13
CA THR A 1104 0.67 50.78 -21.52
C THR A 1104 -0.55 50.91 -22.42
N THR A 1105 -1.65 50.25 -22.07
CA THR A 1105 -2.91 50.33 -22.82
C THR A 1105 -3.44 51.77 -22.94
N LEU A 1106 -3.35 52.56 -21.86
CA LEU A 1106 -3.73 53.98 -21.88
C LEU A 1106 -2.86 54.81 -22.83
N ASN A 1107 -1.54 54.58 -22.83
CA ASN A 1107 -0.63 55.25 -23.76
C ASN A 1107 -0.91 54.88 -25.22
N ASP A 1108 -1.26 53.62 -25.48
CA ASP A 1108 -1.55 53.13 -26.84
C ASP A 1108 -2.91 53.64 -27.36
N LEU A 1109 -3.90 53.76 -26.48
CA LEU A 1109 -5.14 54.49 -26.75
C LEU A 1109 -4.86 55.97 -27.07
N GLY A 1110 -3.97 56.60 -26.29
CA GLY A 1110 -3.50 57.96 -26.54
C GLY A 1110 -2.92 58.12 -27.95
N PHE A 1111 -2.15 57.12 -28.42
CA PHE A 1111 -1.59 57.12 -29.77
C PHE A 1111 -2.64 56.95 -30.87
N CYS A 1112 -3.65 56.09 -30.65
CA CYS A 1112 -4.77 55.93 -31.58
C CYS A 1112 -5.60 57.22 -31.71
N HIS A 1113 -5.93 57.86 -30.59
CA HIS A 1113 -6.65 59.13 -30.59
C HIS A 1113 -5.84 60.25 -31.26
N TYR A 1114 -4.51 60.24 -31.15
CA TYR A 1114 -3.64 61.19 -31.84
C TYR A 1114 -3.74 61.04 -33.37
N GLN A 1115 -3.69 59.81 -33.90
CA GLN A 1115 -3.85 59.57 -35.35
C GLN A 1115 -5.24 59.96 -35.85
N LEU A 1116 -6.27 59.79 -35.02
CA LEU A 1116 -7.63 60.26 -35.26
C LEU A 1116 -7.80 61.78 -35.11
N LYS A 1117 -6.72 62.51 -34.79
CA LYS A 1117 -6.68 63.96 -34.55
C LYS A 1117 -7.52 64.42 -33.35
N GLU A 1118 -7.84 63.51 -32.44
CA GLU A 1118 -8.54 63.78 -31.18
C GLU A 1118 -7.54 64.14 -30.07
N TYR A 1119 -6.79 65.22 -30.28
CA TYR A 1119 -5.61 65.55 -29.46
C TYR A 1119 -5.89 65.77 -27.97
N ASP A 1120 -7.07 66.30 -27.62
CA ASP A 1120 -7.45 66.52 -26.22
C ASP A 1120 -7.68 65.20 -25.47
N LYS A 1121 -8.29 64.19 -26.12
CA LYS A 1121 -8.45 62.86 -25.53
C LYS A 1121 -7.12 62.12 -25.48
N ALA A 1122 -6.31 62.23 -26.54
CA ALA A 1122 -4.96 61.67 -26.57
C ALA A 1122 -4.11 62.19 -25.41
N LYS A 1123 -4.18 63.49 -25.14
CA LYS A 1123 -3.55 64.12 -23.99
C LYS A 1123 -4.05 63.54 -22.67
N ALA A 1124 -5.36 63.45 -22.46
CA ALA A 1124 -5.95 62.95 -21.21
C ALA A 1124 -5.52 61.51 -20.88
N TYR A 1125 -5.52 60.62 -21.88
CA TYR A 1125 -5.05 59.25 -21.71
C TYR A 1125 -3.55 59.17 -21.41
N ASN A 1126 -2.72 59.97 -22.09
CA ASN A 1126 -1.28 60.03 -21.83
C ASN A 1126 -0.93 60.63 -20.45
N GLU A 1127 -1.69 61.63 -19.98
CA GLU A 1127 -1.54 62.20 -18.62
C GLU A 1127 -1.90 61.17 -17.55
N ARG A 1128 -2.96 60.38 -17.77
CA ARG A 1128 -3.34 59.28 -16.88
C ARG A 1128 -2.28 58.18 -16.86
N ALA A 1129 -1.78 57.75 -18.02
CA ALA A 1129 -0.68 56.79 -18.13
C ALA A 1129 0.59 57.29 -17.42
N LEU A 1130 0.92 58.58 -17.58
CA LEU A 1130 2.06 59.21 -16.92
C LEU A 1130 1.91 59.15 -15.39
N SER A 1131 0.73 59.49 -14.86
CA SER A 1131 0.47 59.47 -13.41
C SER A 1131 0.64 58.09 -12.78
N ILE A 1132 0.29 57.02 -13.50
CA ILE A 1132 0.47 55.62 -13.06
C ILE A 1132 1.97 55.28 -13.06
N ARG A 1133 2.68 55.58 -14.16
CA ARG A 1133 4.12 55.28 -14.27
C ARG A 1133 4.98 56.07 -13.28
N GLU A 1134 4.54 57.25 -12.84
CA GLU A 1134 5.24 58.07 -11.84
C GLU A 1134 5.06 57.57 -10.40
N LYS A 1135 3.97 56.85 -10.10
CA LYS A 1135 3.69 56.25 -8.79
C LYS A 1135 4.43 54.92 -8.56
N GLY A 1136 4.89 54.25 -9.62
CA GLY A 1136 5.62 52.98 -9.52
C GLY A 1136 7.07 53.11 -9.05
N ASP A 1137 7.67 52.00 -8.60
CA ASP A 1137 9.01 51.95 -7.98
C ASP A 1137 10.18 52.30 -8.91
N ASN A 1138 9.98 52.34 -10.24
CA ASN A 1138 11.04 52.51 -11.23
C ASN A 1138 10.97 53.87 -11.96
N LYS A 1139 11.49 54.93 -11.33
CA LYS A 1139 11.43 56.33 -11.82
C LYS A 1139 12.20 56.64 -13.11
N ASN A 1140 12.87 55.66 -13.74
CA ASN A 1140 13.70 55.82 -14.94
C ASN A 1140 13.42 54.77 -16.05
N ASP A 1141 12.22 54.18 -16.09
CA ASP A 1141 11.86 53.21 -17.14
C ASP A 1141 11.78 53.87 -18.53
N LEU A 1142 12.25 53.19 -19.58
CA LEU A 1142 12.16 53.63 -20.98
C LEU A 1142 10.69 53.84 -21.42
N GLN A 1143 9.74 53.11 -20.81
CA GLN A 1143 8.31 53.29 -21.09
C GLN A 1143 7.75 54.62 -20.54
N LEU A 1144 8.33 55.15 -19.45
CA LEU A 1144 8.03 56.50 -18.97
C LEU A 1144 8.48 57.55 -20.00
N ALA A 1145 9.64 57.36 -20.62
CA ALA A 1145 10.12 58.23 -21.70
C ALA A 1145 9.22 58.18 -22.94
N SER A 1146 8.71 57.00 -23.32
CA SER A 1146 7.72 56.86 -24.40
C SER A 1146 6.43 57.63 -24.12
N THR A 1147 5.91 57.51 -22.90
CA THR A 1147 4.68 58.22 -22.49
C THR A 1147 4.88 59.74 -22.48
N LEU A 1148 6.02 60.22 -21.98
CA LEU A 1148 6.39 61.65 -21.98
C LEU A 1148 6.59 62.19 -23.41
N ASN A 1149 7.17 61.39 -24.31
CA ASN A 1149 7.34 61.76 -25.71
C ASN A 1149 5.99 61.88 -26.43
N ASN A 1150 5.08 60.92 -26.21
CA ASN A 1150 3.72 60.93 -26.76
C ASN A 1150 2.89 62.10 -26.23
N LEU A 1151 3.00 62.40 -24.93
CA LEU A 1151 2.39 63.59 -24.34
C LEU A 1151 2.97 64.88 -24.94
N GLY A 1152 4.29 64.92 -25.16
CA GLY A 1152 4.99 66.02 -25.84
C GLY A 1152 4.45 66.29 -27.25
N PHE A 1153 4.22 65.24 -28.04
CA PHE A 1153 3.56 65.34 -29.34
C PHE A 1153 2.17 65.97 -29.25
N CYS A 1154 1.31 65.44 -28.37
CA CYS A 1154 -0.05 65.94 -28.19
C CYS A 1154 -0.06 67.42 -27.77
N LEU A 1155 0.82 67.80 -26.85
CA LEU A 1155 0.94 69.19 -26.38
C LEU A 1155 1.45 70.14 -27.47
N ASN A 1156 2.31 69.66 -28.38
CA ASN A 1156 2.82 70.46 -29.49
C ASN A 1156 1.71 70.77 -30.51
N GLU A 1157 0.88 69.78 -30.86
CA GLU A 1157 -0.30 69.97 -31.73
C GLU A 1157 -1.36 70.87 -31.08
N LEU A 1158 -1.50 70.80 -29.75
CA LEU A 1158 -2.35 71.71 -28.95
C LEU A 1158 -1.74 73.10 -28.71
N LYS A 1159 -0.62 73.42 -29.39
CA LYS A 1159 0.11 74.71 -29.28
C LYS A 1159 0.64 75.04 -27.87
N GLN A 1160 0.73 74.06 -26.99
CA GLN A 1160 1.30 74.19 -25.64
C GLN A 1160 2.81 73.90 -25.65
N HIS A 1161 3.54 74.61 -26.50
CA HIS A 1161 4.93 74.31 -26.87
C HIS A 1161 5.92 74.32 -25.68
N GLU A 1162 5.77 75.22 -24.70
CA GLU A 1162 6.68 75.23 -23.54
C GLU A 1162 6.44 74.01 -22.60
N LYS A 1163 5.21 73.51 -22.48
CA LYS A 1163 4.93 72.28 -21.74
C LYS A 1163 5.43 71.05 -22.50
N ALA A 1164 5.21 71.01 -23.83
CA ALA A 1164 5.73 69.96 -24.69
C ALA A 1164 7.26 69.84 -24.57
N LYS A 1165 7.96 70.97 -24.59
CA LYS A 1165 9.40 71.04 -24.41
C LYS A 1165 9.85 70.38 -23.10
N LEU A 1166 9.22 70.70 -21.97
CA LEU A 1166 9.57 70.12 -20.67
C LEU A 1166 9.39 68.59 -20.64
N CYS A 1167 8.30 68.08 -21.21
CA CYS A 1167 8.05 66.64 -21.33
C CYS A 1167 9.12 65.96 -22.20
N LEU A 1168 9.46 66.56 -23.35
CA LEU A 1168 10.43 66.02 -24.30
C LEU A 1168 11.88 66.08 -23.78
N GLU A 1169 12.28 67.13 -23.07
CA GLU A 1169 13.60 67.22 -22.41
C GLU A 1169 13.75 66.15 -21.32
N ARG A 1170 12.68 65.89 -20.56
CA ARG A 1170 12.64 64.83 -19.56
C ARG A 1170 12.70 63.44 -20.20
N ALA A 1171 11.94 63.20 -21.27
CA ALA A 1171 12.00 61.96 -22.05
C ALA A 1171 13.41 61.71 -22.61
N LEU A 1172 14.06 62.74 -23.16
CA LEU A 1172 15.42 62.68 -23.68
C LEU A 1172 16.42 62.30 -22.57
N THR A 1173 16.34 62.94 -21.41
CA THR A 1173 17.24 62.68 -20.28
C THR A 1173 17.14 61.21 -19.80
N ILE A 1174 15.93 60.64 -19.81
CA ILE A 1174 15.71 59.23 -19.46
C ILE A 1174 16.34 58.31 -20.51
N ARG A 1175 16.09 58.56 -21.81
CA ARG A 1175 16.63 57.73 -22.90
C ARG A 1175 18.16 57.80 -23.00
N GLU A 1176 18.77 58.95 -22.73
CA GLU A 1176 20.23 59.11 -22.76
C GLU A 1176 20.96 58.38 -21.62
N LYS A 1177 20.28 58.14 -20.49
CA LYS A 1177 20.79 57.33 -19.39
C LYS A 1177 20.66 55.82 -19.65
N GLY A 1178 19.80 55.41 -20.58
CA GLY A 1178 19.67 54.02 -21.03
C GLY A 1178 20.85 53.58 -21.90
N ASN A 1179 21.28 52.33 -21.80
CA ASN A 1179 22.50 51.81 -22.45
C ASN A 1179 22.46 51.75 -24.01
N ASN A 1180 21.38 52.18 -24.69
CA ASN A 1180 21.26 52.15 -26.15
C ASN A 1180 21.39 53.54 -26.77
N LYS A 1181 22.62 53.90 -27.16
CA LYS A 1181 22.95 55.24 -27.70
C LYS A 1181 22.45 55.51 -29.14
N ASN A 1182 21.94 54.49 -29.84
CA ASN A 1182 21.51 54.56 -31.25
C ASN A 1182 20.06 54.04 -31.48
N ASP A 1183 19.18 54.12 -30.47
CA ASP A 1183 17.80 53.66 -30.62
C ASP A 1183 16.94 54.60 -31.50
N SER A 1184 16.14 54.04 -32.40
CA SER A 1184 15.16 54.77 -33.23
C SER A 1184 14.21 55.64 -32.39
N GLN A 1185 13.87 55.20 -31.18
CA GLN A 1185 13.03 56.00 -30.29
C GLN A 1185 13.74 57.20 -29.66
N LEU A 1186 15.07 57.15 -29.51
CA LEU A 1186 15.89 58.30 -29.11
C LEU A 1186 15.93 59.33 -30.24
N ALA A 1187 16.09 58.89 -31.48
CA ALA A 1187 16.02 59.75 -32.66
C ALA A 1187 14.67 60.46 -32.76
N SER A 1188 13.55 59.73 -32.59
CA SER A 1188 12.21 60.33 -32.56
C SER A 1188 12.05 61.38 -31.46
N THR A 1189 12.56 61.12 -30.26
CA THR A 1189 12.45 62.09 -29.13
C THR A 1189 13.26 63.36 -29.42
N LEU A 1190 14.47 63.22 -29.99
CA LEU A 1190 15.32 64.34 -30.43
C LEU A 1190 14.66 65.15 -31.56
N GLU A 1191 14.05 64.46 -32.51
CA GLU A 1191 13.33 65.05 -33.63
C GLU A 1191 12.15 65.89 -33.14
N ASN A 1192 11.35 65.35 -32.23
CA ASN A 1192 10.19 66.05 -31.66
C ASN A 1192 10.60 67.26 -30.83
N LEU A 1193 11.67 67.13 -30.04
CA LEU A 1193 12.22 68.25 -29.31
C LEU A 1193 12.75 69.33 -30.27
N GLY A 1194 13.40 68.92 -31.36
CA GLY A 1194 13.84 69.80 -32.44
C GLY A 1194 12.68 70.56 -33.08
N PHE A 1195 11.60 69.86 -33.46
CA PHE A 1195 10.39 70.49 -34.00
C PHE A 1195 9.72 71.44 -33.01
N CYS A 1196 9.60 71.04 -31.74
CA CYS A 1196 9.05 71.88 -30.68
C CYS A 1196 9.89 73.15 -30.46
N LEU A 1197 11.23 73.04 -30.48
CA LEU A 1197 12.14 74.18 -30.32
C LEU A 1197 12.10 75.12 -31.54
N ASN A 1198 11.88 74.58 -32.74
CA ASN A 1198 11.68 75.38 -33.94
C ASN A 1198 10.39 76.22 -33.86
N LYS A 1199 9.29 75.63 -33.36
CA LYS A 1199 8.02 76.36 -33.09
C LYS A 1199 8.16 77.44 -32.00
N LEU A 1200 9.15 77.30 -31.12
CA LEU A 1200 9.52 78.29 -30.10
C LEU A 1200 10.59 79.30 -30.56
N GLU A 1201 10.98 79.28 -31.85
CA GLU A 1201 12.02 80.13 -32.44
C GLU A 1201 13.40 80.04 -31.76
N LYS A 1202 13.73 78.88 -31.18
CA LYS A 1202 15.00 78.65 -30.47
C LYS A 1202 16.05 78.04 -31.40
N TYR A 1203 17.19 78.73 -31.57
CA TYR A 1203 18.33 78.32 -32.43
C TYR A 1203 18.95 76.94 -32.11
N LYS A 1204 18.62 76.32 -30.96
CA LYS A 1204 19.11 74.98 -30.57
C LYS A 1204 18.41 73.82 -31.30
N ALA A 1205 17.31 74.07 -32.02
CA ALA A 1205 16.56 73.02 -32.74
C ALA A 1205 17.43 72.21 -33.71
N LYS A 1206 18.31 72.89 -34.45
CA LYS A 1206 19.21 72.26 -35.44
C LYS A 1206 20.10 71.18 -34.83
N VAL A 1207 20.65 71.43 -33.63
CA VAL A 1207 21.55 70.49 -32.95
C VAL A 1207 20.86 69.16 -32.63
N TYR A 1208 19.59 69.20 -32.24
CA TYR A 1208 18.82 68.00 -31.94
C TYR A 1208 18.37 67.26 -33.21
N LEU A 1209 17.99 68.00 -34.26
CA LEU A 1209 17.60 67.43 -35.56
C LEU A 1209 18.78 66.78 -36.29
N ASP A 1210 19.95 67.41 -36.31
CA ASP A 1210 21.18 66.84 -36.91
C ASP A 1210 21.58 65.54 -36.20
N ARG A 1211 21.39 65.49 -34.87
CA ARG A 1211 21.66 64.29 -34.07
C ARG A 1211 20.62 63.19 -34.28
N ALA A 1212 19.35 63.53 -34.45
CA ALA A 1212 18.31 62.58 -34.80
C ALA A 1212 18.59 61.96 -36.19
N LEU A 1213 18.94 62.80 -37.17
CA LEU A 1213 19.31 62.37 -38.52
C LEU A 1213 20.50 61.41 -38.50
N PHE A 1214 21.56 61.75 -37.76
CA PHE A 1214 22.72 60.87 -37.60
C PHE A 1214 22.35 59.49 -37.03
N ILE A 1215 21.41 59.42 -36.08
CA ILE A 1215 20.95 58.14 -35.52
C ILE A 1215 20.13 57.36 -36.56
N TYR A 1216 19.25 58.02 -37.32
CA TYR A 1216 18.50 57.37 -38.39
C TYR A 1216 19.42 56.82 -39.50
N GLU A 1217 20.41 57.61 -39.94
CA GLU A 1217 21.38 57.21 -40.96
C GLU A 1217 22.25 56.03 -40.52
N LYS A 1218 22.67 56.00 -39.25
CA LYS A 1218 23.49 54.90 -38.72
C LYS A 1218 22.68 53.64 -38.36
N GLY A 1219 21.38 53.78 -38.14
CA GLY A 1219 20.48 52.67 -37.84
C GLY A 1219 20.09 51.85 -39.07
N ASP A 1220 20.16 52.42 -40.27
CA ASP A 1220 19.89 51.72 -41.54
C ASP A 1220 21.05 50.84 -42.02
N ASP A 1221 22.28 51.02 -41.50
CA ASP A 1221 23.46 50.19 -41.85
C ASP A 1221 23.53 48.83 -41.09
N GLU A 1222 22.62 48.58 -40.12
CA GLU A 1222 22.52 47.31 -39.36
C GLU A 1222 21.20 46.54 -39.62
N LEU A 1223 20.44 46.89 -40.66
CA LEU A 1223 19.31 46.12 -41.21
C LEU A 1223 19.77 45.18 -42.33
#